data_AF-A0A5J5F8X2-F1
#
_entry.id   AF-A0A5J5F8X2-F1
#
_cell.length_a   1.000
_cell.length_b   1.000
_cell.length_c   1.000
_cell.angle_alpha   90.00
_cell.angle_beta   90.00
_cell.angle_gamma   90.00
#
_symmetry.space_group_name_H-M   'P 1'
#
loop_
_entity.id
_entity.type
_entity.pdbx_description
1 polymer ?
#
loop_
_entity_poly.entity_id
_entity_poly.type
_entity_poly.pdbx_seq_one_letter_code
_entity_poly.pdbx_strand_id
1 'polypeptide(L)'
;MSASDNAFAGIPDGAPIKFETWEHITIGDALLLTTAAGEKVVAWQKVLKTVDGVELTLGKVLGFAGDYYTVPGNHAITGDYGKPTPSFETQIENARKAINALRGNYGGYIKPLEKLFVKEQNAVEMAIREGGSAAVAYSKGTGLPSDLSYSLATKLLYPRISWNNFDHFGNDARSAYTACHTVALGLAANANGNEDALNEAYLADAFALHFLTDSFSSGHMRAPRRALHDNNPLTAFPSGMVGAPVWDTQSRYMHDEDAALGLWVHNDEGSEWIAFGDKQYFDGHNRINRLRCQDASQASIDEIHTAFTTGKVPGTSSFAALKKAPKPQLAEGKGWSYDNFSPLWVYDPTSKAFSARQDVDDHSKYQREAAHPGYVALQWPPLTPSKMATKIKNSAYKTAGMYPPSKPMEPASGGFVQVQEVVESNANGSKRVISYANVWGPVNISLNTADANLTFSLRNRSRGFSEHDASIHTLGWSKFFDQATGRTSFVRFTLSAGDNSDVKTDCWSFVSNKTSQVIAFDDLDATPLVFGAPDFTNHTLVRNFKGHGLSSARFFIESWLSTTEANIIAVTFGGGTLTPRITVASLDGSAPAIDFIDTAGPKLAWGHSKLLNIGGAKRLLLACAVPDPHGLSTELILRDYTSTESGSLAVNQTSIELPGTAGVHTQVLVGDVLATGTDQLVVLLGARVQLYTITAAAASSQLVYTPTATPSSSTATEIPTRSHILTALLPSSSSSSSGGLDILSITTSTSSTLKPTLNFTLSARGGPGATTILEDPLQEDPHFASISWHRAEYQDAKNAVMQVFSWYGMLGTRLFAPGGDDGYELVGCCTSMGQTASTTILEWGPTEGWVDFAEYNPRPEM
;
A
#
# COMPACT_ATOMS: atom_id res chain seq x y z
N MET A 1 -31.44 -25.65 -0.05
CA MET A 1 -30.00 -25.48 0.25
C MET A 1 -29.64 -24.07 -0.17
N SER A 2 -29.56 -23.14 0.78
CA SER A 2 -29.28 -21.72 0.54
C SER A 2 -28.35 -21.24 1.65
N ALA A 3 -27.07 -21.06 1.33
CA ALA A 3 -26.09 -20.41 2.18
C ALA A 3 -25.89 -19.00 1.63
N SER A 4 -26.47 -18.00 2.31
CA SER A 4 -26.18 -16.59 2.09
C SER A 4 -25.16 -16.17 3.14
N ASP A 5 -23.88 -16.25 2.80
CA ASP A 5 -22.77 -15.77 3.62
C ASP A 5 -22.72 -14.25 3.57
N ASN A 6 -23.42 -13.59 4.51
CA ASN A 6 -23.07 -12.24 4.94
C ASN A 6 -22.08 -12.35 6.10
N ALA A 7 -20.80 -12.54 5.77
CA ALA A 7 -19.73 -12.88 6.71
C ALA A 7 -19.19 -11.71 7.57
N PHE A 8 -19.77 -10.51 7.47
CA PHE A 8 -19.21 -9.29 8.09
C PHE A 8 -20.11 -8.60 9.12
N ALA A 9 -21.34 -9.08 9.33
CA ALA A 9 -22.22 -8.53 10.37
C ALA A 9 -22.18 -9.41 11.62
N GLY A 10 -21.19 -9.21 12.49
CA GLY A 10 -21.19 -9.87 13.80
C GLY A 10 -19.85 -10.08 14.50
N ILE A 11 -18.87 -9.18 14.34
CA ILE A 11 -17.67 -9.23 15.21
C ILE A 11 -18.11 -8.83 16.63
N PRO A 12 -17.94 -9.69 17.65
CA PRO A 12 -18.26 -9.33 19.02
C PRO A 12 -17.38 -8.16 19.47
N ASP A 13 -18.04 -7.11 19.90
CA ASP A 13 -17.43 -5.88 20.38
C ASP A 13 -16.73 -6.17 21.73
N GLY A 14 -15.43 -6.47 21.67
CA GLY A 14 -14.65 -6.95 22.81
C GLY A 14 -13.79 -8.17 22.50
N ALA A 15 -13.16 -8.21 21.31
CA ALA A 15 -12.23 -9.26 20.95
C ALA A 15 -11.23 -9.51 22.11
N PRO A 16 -11.01 -10.76 22.54
CA PRO A 16 -10.11 -11.09 23.65
C PRO A 16 -8.63 -10.73 23.33
N ILE A 17 -7.78 -10.43 24.32
CA ILE A 17 -6.30 -10.31 24.19
C ILE A 17 -5.81 -11.70 23.75
N LYS A 18 -5.67 -11.95 22.45
CA LYS A 18 -5.05 -13.18 21.96
C LYS A 18 -3.58 -12.85 21.71
N PHE A 19 -2.67 -13.69 22.18
CA PHE A 19 -1.29 -13.69 21.71
C PHE A 19 -1.17 -14.68 20.55
N GLU A 20 -0.55 -14.24 19.48
CA GLU A 20 -0.39 -14.96 18.22
C GLU A 20 0.81 -15.92 18.32
N THR A 21 0.71 -16.87 19.26
CA THR A 21 1.81 -17.74 19.66
C THR A 21 2.35 -18.59 18.52
N TRP A 22 1.48 -19.01 17.60
CA TRP A 22 1.92 -19.83 16.49
C TRP A 22 2.87 -19.09 15.53
N GLU A 23 2.72 -17.78 15.37
CA GLU A 23 3.61 -16.95 14.55
C GLU A 23 5.05 -17.01 15.11
N HIS A 24 5.18 -16.82 16.43
CA HIS A 24 6.43 -16.96 17.18
C HIS A 24 7.08 -18.34 17.04
N ILE A 25 6.30 -19.41 17.26
CA ILE A 25 6.80 -20.78 17.13
C ILE A 25 7.34 -21.02 15.72
N THR A 26 6.60 -20.58 14.70
CA THR A 26 6.98 -20.77 13.30
C THR A 26 8.28 -20.03 12.95
N ILE A 27 8.45 -18.80 13.43
CA ILE A 27 9.70 -18.04 13.23
C ILE A 27 10.89 -18.82 13.81
N GLY A 28 10.77 -19.24 15.07
CA GLY A 28 11.87 -19.91 15.77
C GLY A 28 12.19 -21.29 15.19
N ASP A 29 11.17 -22.07 14.84
CA ASP A 29 11.33 -23.42 14.29
C ASP A 29 11.99 -23.42 12.90
N ALA A 30 11.91 -22.31 12.15
CA ALA A 30 12.52 -22.14 10.84
C ALA A 30 14.01 -21.74 10.89
N LEU A 31 14.57 -21.44 12.06
CA LEU A 31 15.98 -21.02 12.21
C LEU A 31 16.94 -22.21 12.12
N LEU A 32 18.20 -21.92 11.81
CA LEU A 32 19.29 -22.91 11.78
C LEU A 32 20.18 -22.74 13.01
N LEU A 33 20.26 -23.78 13.83
CA LEU A 33 21.15 -23.89 14.97
C LEU A 33 22.46 -24.52 14.56
N THR A 34 23.59 -24.04 15.10
CA THR A 34 24.90 -24.66 14.90
C THR A 34 25.28 -25.43 16.16
N THR A 35 25.53 -26.74 16.03
CA THR A 35 25.96 -27.59 17.17
C THR A 35 27.40 -27.29 17.57
N ALA A 36 27.85 -27.79 18.72
CA ALA A 36 29.24 -27.70 19.16
C ALA A 36 30.21 -28.36 18.17
N ALA A 37 29.73 -29.32 17.37
CA ALA A 37 30.49 -29.96 16.29
C ALA A 37 30.56 -29.11 15.00
N GLY A 38 29.85 -27.98 14.94
CA GLY A 38 29.76 -27.11 13.76
C GLY A 38 28.71 -27.52 12.74
N GLU A 39 27.89 -28.55 13.03
CA GLU A 39 26.81 -28.98 12.15
C GLU A 39 25.61 -28.03 12.25
N LYS A 40 25.01 -27.68 11.10
CA LYS A 40 23.76 -26.90 11.07
C LYS A 40 22.55 -27.82 11.10
N VAL A 41 21.64 -27.57 12.04
CA VAL A 41 20.38 -28.32 12.23
C VAL A 41 19.21 -27.35 12.27
N VAL A 42 18.09 -27.70 11.65
CA VAL A 42 16.88 -26.88 11.71
C VAL A 42 16.31 -26.93 13.13
N ALA A 43 15.94 -25.78 13.69
CA ALA A 43 15.64 -25.63 15.11
C ALA A 43 14.47 -26.49 15.60
N TRP A 44 13.46 -26.76 14.77
CA TRP A 44 12.35 -27.66 15.14
C TRP A 44 12.79 -29.11 15.38
N GLN A 45 13.93 -29.54 14.83
CA GLN A 45 14.47 -30.89 14.98
C GLN A 45 15.33 -31.04 16.24
N LYS A 46 15.67 -29.94 16.92
CA LYS A 46 16.58 -29.92 18.05
C LYS A 46 15.86 -29.55 19.33
N VAL A 47 15.72 -30.54 20.21
CA VAL A 47 15.23 -30.32 21.58
C VAL A 47 16.33 -29.66 22.40
N LEU A 48 16.07 -28.45 22.90
CA LEU A 48 16.99 -27.71 23.77
C LEU A 48 16.88 -28.16 25.22
N LYS A 49 15.67 -28.49 25.66
CA LYS A 49 15.38 -28.95 27.03
C LYS A 49 14.03 -29.68 27.10
N THR A 50 13.89 -30.64 28.00
CA THR A 50 12.59 -31.22 28.34
C THR A 50 12.18 -30.76 29.74
N VAL A 51 10.99 -30.15 29.86
CA VAL A 51 10.45 -29.64 31.13
C VAL A 51 9.08 -30.24 31.38
N ASP A 52 8.93 -30.95 32.49
CA ASP A 52 7.73 -31.72 32.85
C ASP A 52 7.23 -32.68 31.74
N GLY A 53 8.09 -33.11 30.81
CA GLY A 53 7.72 -33.96 29.67
C GLY A 53 7.23 -33.20 28.44
N VAL A 54 7.36 -31.87 28.43
CA VAL A 54 7.25 -31.04 27.23
C VAL A 54 8.65 -30.82 26.65
N GLU A 55 8.86 -31.21 25.41
CA GLU A 55 10.10 -30.95 24.67
C GLU A 55 10.09 -29.51 24.16
N LEU A 56 11.10 -28.74 24.56
CA LEU A 56 11.29 -27.34 24.20
C LEU A 56 12.28 -27.24 23.03
N THR A 57 11.75 -27.01 21.83
CA THR A 57 12.51 -26.49 20.68
C THR A 57 12.71 -24.98 20.82
N LEU A 58 13.53 -24.38 19.98
CA LEU A 58 13.68 -22.93 19.94
C LEU A 58 12.32 -22.23 19.74
N GLY A 59 11.54 -22.66 18.75
CA GLY A 59 10.22 -22.06 18.47
C GLY A 59 9.27 -22.14 19.66
N LYS A 60 9.22 -23.29 20.35
CA LYS A 60 8.39 -23.42 21.55
C LYS A 60 8.83 -22.48 22.68
N VAL A 61 10.13 -22.34 22.93
CA VAL A 61 10.63 -21.40 23.95
C VAL A 61 10.23 -19.96 23.59
N LEU A 62 10.39 -19.59 22.32
CA LEU A 62 10.02 -18.28 21.79
C LEU A 62 8.51 -18.00 21.99
N GLY A 63 7.64 -18.98 21.72
CA GLY A 63 6.20 -18.86 21.95
C GLY A 63 5.75 -18.89 23.42
N PHE A 64 6.57 -19.38 24.35
CA PHE A 64 6.28 -19.31 25.79
C PHE A 64 6.79 -18.04 26.46
N ALA A 65 7.88 -17.47 25.95
CA ALA A 65 8.55 -16.30 26.52
C ALA A 65 7.67 -15.04 26.42
N GLY A 66 7.86 -14.09 27.35
CA GLY A 66 7.20 -12.78 27.36
C GLY A 66 5.72 -12.84 27.74
N ASP A 67 4.91 -13.51 26.92
CA ASP A 67 3.45 -13.60 27.01
C ASP A 67 2.95 -14.43 28.19
N TYR A 68 3.66 -15.52 28.49
CA TYR A 68 3.25 -16.49 29.51
C TYR A 68 4.27 -16.62 30.63
N TYR A 69 5.55 -16.40 30.32
CA TYR A 69 6.62 -16.40 31.30
C TYR A 69 7.35 -15.06 31.27
N THR A 70 7.39 -14.42 32.44
CA THR A 70 8.11 -13.17 32.68
C THR A 70 8.80 -13.23 34.05
N VAL A 71 9.30 -12.11 34.55
CA VAL A 71 9.91 -12.02 35.88
C VAL A 71 8.87 -12.45 36.94
N PRO A 72 9.20 -13.40 37.83
CA PRO A 72 8.29 -13.84 38.89
C PRO A 72 7.75 -12.66 39.71
N GLY A 73 6.44 -12.66 39.96
CA GLY A 73 5.76 -11.53 40.60
C GLY A 73 5.12 -10.54 39.63
N ASN A 74 5.15 -10.82 38.32
CA ASN A 74 4.55 -9.99 37.26
C ASN A 74 5.28 -8.66 37.06
N HIS A 75 6.62 -8.71 37.08
CA HIS A 75 7.47 -7.56 36.85
C HIS A 75 7.97 -7.53 35.41
N ALA A 76 8.14 -6.32 34.87
CA ALA A 76 8.79 -6.13 33.58
C ALA A 76 10.32 -6.19 33.73
N ILE A 77 11.01 -6.73 32.74
CA ILE A 77 12.47 -6.71 32.62
C ILE A 77 12.97 -5.27 32.64
N THR A 78 12.33 -4.39 31.86
CA THR A 78 12.61 -2.96 31.74
C THR A 78 12.05 -2.11 32.89
N GLY A 79 11.41 -2.73 33.88
CA GLY A 79 10.89 -2.07 35.07
C GLY A 79 9.41 -1.70 35.01
N ASP A 80 8.78 -1.78 36.19
CA ASP A 80 7.34 -1.56 36.35
C ASP A 80 6.93 -0.11 36.10
N TYR A 81 5.65 0.08 35.75
CA TYR A 81 5.08 1.41 35.58
C TYR A 81 5.21 2.28 36.84
N GLY A 82 5.43 3.57 36.64
CA GLY A 82 5.56 4.56 37.71
C GLY A 82 6.86 4.46 38.52
N LYS A 83 7.73 3.50 38.21
CA LYS A 83 9.07 3.40 38.78
C LYS A 83 10.11 3.95 37.80
N PRO A 84 11.26 4.46 38.28
CA PRO A 84 12.38 4.79 37.42
C PRO A 84 12.84 3.57 36.62
N THR A 85 13.23 3.78 35.36
CA THR A 85 13.88 2.73 34.56
C THR A 85 15.10 2.18 35.31
N PRO A 86 15.18 0.86 35.54
CA PRO A 86 16.27 0.24 36.28
C PRO A 86 17.57 0.29 35.47
N SER A 87 18.72 0.17 36.16
CA SER A 87 20.02 0.07 35.49
C SER A 87 20.07 -1.16 34.57
N PHE A 88 20.95 -1.13 33.57
CA PHE A 88 21.07 -2.25 32.63
C PHE A 88 21.47 -3.56 33.33
N GLU A 89 22.29 -3.51 34.38
CA GLU A 89 22.64 -4.67 35.20
C GLU A 89 21.43 -5.27 35.91
N THR A 90 20.51 -4.42 36.37
CA THR A 90 19.25 -4.86 36.98
C THR A 90 18.33 -5.49 35.93
N GLN A 91 18.30 -4.96 34.70
CA GLN A 91 17.57 -5.55 33.59
C GLN A 91 18.13 -6.94 33.24
N ILE A 92 19.46 -7.12 33.21
CA ILE A 92 20.11 -8.42 33.03
C ILE A 92 19.68 -9.41 34.12
N GLU A 93 19.64 -8.99 35.38
CA GLU A 93 19.18 -9.85 36.48
C GLU A 93 17.70 -10.22 36.35
N ASN A 94 16.86 -9.26 35.95
CA ASN A 94 15.45 -9.53 35.67
C ASN A 94 15.29 -10.52 34.50
N ALA A 95 16.07 -10.36 33.42
CA ALA A 95 16.11 -11.28 32.30
C ALA A 95 16.48 -12.71 32.75
N ARG A 96 17.50 -12.87 33.59
CA ARG A 96 17.85 -14.18 34.18
C ARG A 96 16.70 -14.80 34.94
N LYS A 97 15.97 -14.01 35.75
CA LYS A 97 14.80 -14.49 36.49
C LYS A 97 13.67 -14.94 35.57
N ALA A 98 13.38 -14.19 34.52
CA ALA A 98 12.35 -14.51 33.54
C ALA A 98 12.69 -15.80 32.77
N ILE A 99 13.92 -15.92 32.26
CA ILE A 99 14.42 -17.14 31.59
C ILE A 99 14.33 -18.35 32.52
N ASN A 100 14.75 -18.19 33.79
CA ASN A 100 14.68 -19.26 34.78
C ASN A 100 13.23 -19.65 35.14
N ALA A 101 12.29 -18.71 35.07
CA ALA A 101 10.88 -18.99 35.31
C ALA A 101 10.34 -19.97 34.26
N LEU A 102 10.61 -19.75 32.97
CA LEU A 102 10.25 -20.69 31.90
C LEU A 102 11.01 -22.01 32.04
N ARG A 103 12.34 -21.93 32.20
CA ARG A 103 13.23 -23.09 32.32
C ARG A 103 12.82 -24.05 33.43
N GLY A 104 12.30 -23.52 34.54
CA GLY A 104 11.81 -24.28 35.69
C GLY A 104 10.31 -24.53 35.73
N ASN A 105 9.56 -24.14 34.68
CA ASN A 105 8.08 -24.16 34.66
C ASN A 105 7.47 -23.52 35.93
N TYR A 106 7.93 -22.32 36.28
CA TYR A 106 7.44 -21.57 37.42
C TYR A 106 5.92 -21.32 37.28
N GLY A 107 5.14 -21.90 38.18
CA GLY A 107 3.67 -21.88 38.16
C GLY A 107 3.00 -23.15 37.64
N GLY A 108 3.75 -24.02 36.96
CA GLY A 108 3.33 -25.39 36.63
C GLY A 108 2.27 -25.49 35.52
N TYR A 109 2.34 -24.64 34.49
CA TYR A 109 1.30 -24.50 33.47
C TYR A 109 1.78 -24.73 32.02
N ILE A 110 3.03 -25.16 31.80
CA ILE A 110 3.56 -25.39 30.44
C ILE A 110 2.76 -26.41 29.62
N LYS A 111 2.32 -27.52 30.22
CA LYS A 111 1.49 -28.55 29.56
C LYS A 111 0.10 -28.05 29.15
N PRO A 112 -0.67 -27.40 30.04
CA PRO A 112 -1.91 -26.74 29.65
C PRO A 112 -1.74 -25.77 28.48
N LEU A 113 -0.68 -24.95 28.50
CA LEU A 113 -0.41 -24.00 27.42
C LEU A 113 -0.06 -24.68 26.09
N GLU A 114 0.80 -25.71 26.09
CA GLU A 114 1.13 -26.47 24.88
C GLU A 114 -0.13 -27.00 24.16
N LYS A 115 -1.12 -27.47 24.92
CA LYS A 115 -2.41 -27.91 24.35
C LYS A 115 -3.18 -26.78 23.67
N LEU A 116 -3.09 -25.57 24.21
CA LEU A 116 -3.72 -24.39 23.61
C LEU A 116 -2.98 -23.96 22.34
N PHE A 117 -1.65 -24.01 22.33
CA PHE A 117 -0.84 -23.69 21.14
C PHE A 117 -1.14 -24.64 20.00
N VAL A 118 -1.22 -25.96 20.25
CA VAL A 118 -1.62 -26.94 19.24
C VAL A 118 -3.04 -26.67 18.71
N LYS A 119 -3.95 -26.24 19.59
CA LYS A 119 -5.31 -25.87 19.17
C LYS A 119 -5.32 -24.62 18.29
N GLU A 120 -4.51 -23.62 18.63
CA GLU A 120 -4.32 -22.41 17.82
C GLU A 120 -3.76 -22.75 16.44
N GLN A 121 -2.64 -23.47 16.40
CA GLN A 121 -2.00 -23.93 15.16
C GLN A 121 -3.00 -24.63 14.24
N ASN A 122 -3.72 -25.64 14.75
CA ASN A 122 -4.69 -26.38 13.94
C ASN A 122 -5.80 -25.48 13.37
N ALA A 123 -6.28 -24.50 14.14
CA ALA A 123 -7.35 -23.61 13.70
C ALA A 123 -6.90 -22.67 12.58
N VAL A 124 -5.70 -22.12 12.68
CA VAL A 124 -5.16 -21.21 11.67
C VAL A 124 -4.65 -21.99 10.45
N GLU A 125 -4.03 -23.16 10.61
CA GLU A 125 -3.69 -24.06 9.50
C GLU A 125 -4.93 -24.44 8.69
N MET A 126 -6.04 -24.73 9.36
CA MET A 126 -7.31 -25.05 8.70
C MET A 126 -7.81 -23.87 7.88
N ALA A 127 -7.80 -22.65 8.45
CA ALA A 127 -8.21 -21.45 7.74
C ALA A 127 -7.35 -21.19 6.49
N ILE A 128 -6.03 -21.36 6.60
CA ILE A 128 -5.11 -21.21 5.46
C ILE A 128 -5.37 -22.27 4.39
N ARG A 129 -5.57 -23.54 4.78
CA ARG A 129 -5.87 -24.64 3.84
C ARG A 129 -7.18 -24.44 3.10
N GLU A 130 -8.15 -23.78 3.73
CA GLU A 130 -9.43 -23.39 3.12
C GLU A 130 -9.32 -22.13 2.23
N GLY A 131 -8.12 -21.57 2.06
CA GLY A 131 -7.85 -20.38 1.24
C GLY A 131 -8.16 -19.06 1.94
N GLY A 132 -8.37 -19.07 3.26
CA GLY A 132 -8.63 -17.88 4.08
C GLY A 132 -7.36 -17.18 4.57
N SER A 133 -7.51 -15.92 4.98
CA SER A 133 -6.45 -15.15 5.68
C SER A 133 -6.35 -15.58 7.15
N ALA A 134 -5.12 -15.68 7.65
CA ALA A 134 -4.87 -15.96 9.07
C ALA A 134 -5.40 -14.83 9.94
N ALA A 135 -5.27 -13.57 9.50
CA ALA A 135 -5.78 -12.41 10.21
C ALA A 135 -7.29 -12.46 10.41
N VAL A 136 -8.02 -12.91 9.38
CA VAL A 136 -9.48 -13.11 9.47
C VAL A 136 -9.82 -14.28 10.40
N ALA A 137 -9.03 -15.35 10.42
CA ALA A 137 -9.23 -16.45 11.38
C ALA A 137 -9.05 -15.98 12.83
N TYR A 138 -7.99 -15.24 13.10
CA TYR A 138 -7.72 -14.62 14.40
C TYR A 138 -8.83 -13.67 14.85
N SER A 139 -9.37 -12.86 13.93
CA SER A 139 -10.46 -11.91 14.22
C SER A 139 -11.79 -12.62 14.51
N LYS A 140 -12.16 -13.65 13.73
CA LYS A 140 -13.40 -14.43 13.93
C LYS A 140 -13.36 -15.29 15.20
N GLY A 141 -12.20 -15.81 15.57
CA GLY A 141 -12.04 -16.61 16.79
C GLY A 141 -12.60 -18.03 16.74
N THR A 142 -13.11 -18.49 15.60
CA THR A 142 -13.65 -19.85 15.46
C THR A 142 -12.53 -20.88 15.62
N GLY A 143 -12.72 -21.84 16.52
CA GLY A 143 -11.74 -22.90 16.78
C GLY A 143 -10.50 -22.48 17.58
N LEU A 144 -10.24 -21.17 17.73
CA LEU A 144 -9.11 -20.64 18.49
C LEU A 144 -9.31 -20.75 20.01
N PRO A 145 -8.23 -20.87 20.80
CA PRO A 145 -8.28 -20.66 22.25
C PRO A 145 -8.86 -19.28 22.61
N SER A 146 -9.63 -19.22 23.69
CA SER A 146 -10.11 -17.95 24.24
C SER A 146 -9.19 -17.46 25.37
N ASP A 147 -9.22 -16.17 25.68
CA ASP A 147 -8.52 -15.63 26.86
C ASP A 147 -8.92 -16.30 28.15
N LEU A 148 -10.18 -16.71 28.27
CA LEU A 148 -10.61 -17.47 29.44
C LEU A 148 -9.87 -18.81 29.49
N SER A 149 -9.63 -19.45 28.35
CA SER A 149 -8.84 -20.69 28.28
C SER A 149 -7.38 -20.44 28.71
N TYR A 150 -6.73 -19.38 28.19
CA TYR A 150 -5.37 -19.00 28.59
C TYR A 150 -5.28 -18.58 30.07
N SER A 151 -6.27 -17.82 30.55
CA SER A 151 -6.39 -17.40 31.94
C SER A 151 -6.54 -18.60 32.86
N LEU A 152 -7.40 -19.57 32.52
CA LEU A 152 -7.55 -20.79 33.32
C LEU A 152 -6.28 -21.65 33.28
N ALA A 153 -5.66 -21.80 32.10
CA ALA A 153 -4.42 -22.58 31.94
C ALA A 153 -3.28 -22.04 32.81
N THR A 154 -3.13 -20.71 32.87
CA THR A 154 -2.08 -20.00 33.63
C THR A 154 -2.47 -19.68 35.08
N LYS A 155 -3.59 -20.21 35.58
CA LYS A 155 -4.10 -19.92 36.95
C LYS A 155 -4.29 -18.41 37.20
N LEU A 156 -4.86 -17.72 36.22
CA LEU A 156 -5.15 -16.28 36.17
C LEU A 156 -3.91 -15.38 36.11
N LEU A 157 -2.72 -15.94 35.82
CA LEU A 157 -1.51 -15.14 35.63
C LEU A 157 -1.52 -14.42 34.28
N TYR A 158 -2.07 -15.03 33.24
CA TYR A 158 -2.18 -14.45 31.89
C TYR A 158 -2.64 -12.98 31.85
N PRO A 159 -3.85 -12.63 32.37
CA PRO A 159 -4.30 -11.24 32.31
C PRO A 159 -3.46 -10.30 33.17
N ARG A 160 -2.68 -10.82 34.13
CA ARG A 160 -1.73 -10.02 34.91
C ARG A 160 -0.49 -9.72 34.10
N ILE A 161 0.03 -10.66 33.33
CA ILE A 161 1.19 -10.44 32.45
C ILE A 161 0.85 -9.38 31.40
N SER A 162 -0.30 -9.52 30.73
CA SER A 162 -0.78 -8.52 29.76
C SER A 162 -0.95 -7.10 30.37
N TRP A 163 -1.11 -6.99 31.69
CA TRP A 163 -1.20 -5.70 32.38
C TRP A 163 0.14 -4.94 32.40
N ASN A 164 1.27 -5.64 32.60
CA ASN A 164 2.62 -5.06 32.76
C ASN A 164 3.54 -5.37 31.56
N ASN A 165 2.98 -5.66 30.40
CA ASN A 165 3.71 -6.12 29.21
C ASN A 165 4.44 -5.02 28.43
N PHE A 166 5.09 -4.07 29.12
CA PHE A 166 5.83 -2.98 28.47
C PHE A 166 6.99 -3.50 27.62
N ASP A 167 7.60 -4.62 28.05
CA ASP A 167 8.72 -5.27 27.37
C ASP A 167 8.41 -5.71 25.94
N HIS A 168 7.16 -5.66 25.47
CA HIS A 168 6.80 -5.99 24.09
C HIS A 168 6.85 -4.76 23.16
N PHE A 169 6.90 -3.54 23.69
CA PHE A 169 6.66 -2.33 22.90
C PHE A 169 7.91 -1.45 22.74
N GLY A 170 8.13 -0.97 21.51
CA GLY A 170 9.07 0.09 21.16
C GLY A 170 10.47 -0.09 21.75
N ASN A 171 10.94 0.93 22.48
CA ASN A 171 12.27 0.91 23.09
C ASN A 171 12.36 -0.07 24.28
N ASP A 172 11.25 -0.38 24.93
CA ASP A 172 11.22 -1.36 26.02
C ASP A 172 11.50 -2.77 25.45
N ALA A 173 10.92 -3.14 24.30
CA ALA A 173 11.24 -4.39 23.60
C ALA A 173 12.71 -4.53 23.21
N ARG A 174 13.27 -3.47 22.61
CA ARG A 174 14.70 -3.45 22.27
C ARG A 174 15.57 -3.61 23.52
N SER A 175 15.18 -3.01 24.65
CA SER A 175 15.91 -3.12 25.91
C SER A 175 15.79 -4.51 26.54
N ALA A 176 14.59 -5.09 26.55
CA ALA A 176 14.34 -6.45 27.02
C ALA A 176 15.10 -7.49 26.19
N TYR A 177 15.05 -7.40 24.85
CA TYR A 177 15.90 -8.19 23.95
C TYR A 177 17.37 -8.06 24.33
N THR A 178 17.87 -6.82 24.44
CA THR A 178 19.30 -6.57 24.71
C THR A 178 19.74 -7.22 26.02
N ALA A 179 18.92 -7.14 27.07
CA ALA A 179 19.20 -7.77 28.36
C ALA A 179 19.19 -9.30 28.28
N CYS A 180 18.16 -9.90 27.67
CA CYS A 180 18.05 -11.35 27.49
C CYS A 180 19.16 -11.92 26.60
N HIS A 181 19.44 -11.29 25.46
CA HIS A 181 20.50 -11.71 24.53
C HIS A 181 21.88 -11.60 25.19
N THR A 182 22.12 -10.58 26.01
CA THR A 182 23.37 -10.47 26.79
C THR A 182 23.53 -11.64 27.78
N VAL A 183 22.43 -12.10 28.41
CA VAL A 183 22.45 -13.31 29.25
C VAL A 183 22.80 -14.54 28.40
N ALA A 184 22.17 -14.70 27.24
CA ALA A 184 22.39 -15.82 26.33
C ALA A 184 23.84 -15.89 25.81
N LEU A 185 24.39 -14.76 25.33
CA LEU A 185 25.79 -14.64 24.93
C LEU A 185 26.75 -14.99 26.07
N GLY A 186 26.43 -14.55 27.30
CA GLY A 186 27.19 -14.90 28.49
C GLY A 186 27.18 -16.40 28.80
N LEU A 187 26.05 -17.08 28.60
CA LEU A 187 25.97 -18.55 28.72
C LEU A 187 26.81 -19.24 27.64
N ALA A 188 26.71 -18.77 26.39
CA ALA A 188 27.46 -19.31 25.26
C ALA A 188 28.97 -19.18 25.45
N ALA A 189 29.45 -17.97 25.78
CA ALA A 189 30.87 -17.71 25.99
C ALA A 189 31.50 -18.55 27.12
N ASN A 190 30.68 -18.97 28.11
CA ASN A 190 31.12 -19.79 29.24
C ASN A 190 30.84 -21.29 29.05
N ALA A 191 30.31 -21.72 27.90
CA ALA A 191 29.93 -23.10 27.64
C ALA A 191 31.14 -24.04 27.47
N ASN A 192 32.33 -23.51 27.17
CA ASN A 192 33.59 -24.28 27.09
C ASN A 192 33.50 -25.53 26.17
N GLY A 193 32.84 -25.41 25.02
CA GLY A 193 32.68 -26.52 24.07
C GLY A 193 31.57 -27.53 24.43
N ASN A 194 30.81 -27.31 25.50
CA ASN A 194 29.75 -28.22 25.94
C ASN A 194 28.42 -27.95 25.20
N GLU A 195 27.90 -28.99 24.54
CA GLU A 195 26.64 -28.95 23.77
C GLU A 195 25.43 -28.58 24.63
N ASP A 196 25.31 -29.13 25.85
CA ASP A 196 24.17 -28.84 26.73
C ASP A 196 24.19 -27.39 27.22
N ALA A 197 25.37 -26.84 27.49
CA ALA A 197 25.54 -25.43 27.84
C ALA A 197 25.24 -24.51 26.64
N LEU A 198 25.58 -24.92 25.42
CA LEU A 198 25.16 -24.23 24.19
C LEU A 198 23.63 -24.29 24.00
N ASN A 199 22.99 -25.43 24.29
CA ASN A 199 21.53 -25.56 24.25
C ASN A 199 20.85 -24.63 25.27
N GLU A 200 21.43 -24.47 26.47
CA GLU A 200 20.94 -23.51 27.47
C GLU A 200 21.12 -22.06 26.99
N ALA A 201 22.20 -21.75 26.26
CA ALA A 201 22.38 -20.45 25.62
C ALA A 201 21.33 -20.21 24.52
N TYR A 202 21.06 -21.20 23.65
CA TYR A 202 20.00 -21.10 22.65
C TYR A 202 18.61 -20.98 23.27
N LEU A 203 18.34 -21.63 24.41
CA LEU A 203 17.08 -21.46 25.14
C LEU A 203 16.95 -20.03 25.69
N ALA A 204 18.02 -19.48 26.27
CA ALA A 204 18.03 -18.10 26.73
C ALA A 204 17.86 -17.11 25.57
N ASP A 205 18.45 -17.40 24.40
CA ASP A 205 18.31 -16.56 23.21
C ASP A 205 16.92 -16.64 22.61
N ALA A 206 16.29 -17.82 22.60
CA ALA A 206 14.91 -17.99 22.18
C ALA A 206 13.94 -17.12 23.02
N PHE A 207 14.25 -16.95 24.31
CA PHE A 207 13.51 -16.02 25.17
C PHE A 207 13.76 -14.56 24.76
N ALA A 208 14.99 -14.20 24.39
CA ALA A 208 15.30 -12.86 23.87
C ALA A 208 14.58 -12.59 22.55
N LEU A 209 14.61 -13.56 21.64
CA LEU A 209 14.02 -13.49 20.31
C LEU A 209 12.54 -13.14 20.33
N HIS A 210 11.78 -13.52 21.37
CA HIS A 210 10.40 -13.08 21.54
C HIS A 210 10.26 -11.55 21.39
N PHE A 211 11.02 -10.79 22.18
CA PHE A 211 11.01 -9.31 22.12
C PHE A 211 11.60 -8.75 20.82
N LEU A 212 12.53 -9.47 20.18
CA LEU A 212 13.01 -9.10 18.86
C LEU A 212 11.90 -9.26 17.82
N THR A 213 11.18 -10.37 17.84
CA THR A 213 10.10 -10.66 16.90
C THR A 213 8.91 -9.72 17.08
N ASP A 214 8.59 -9.33 18.32
CA ASP A 214 7.60 -8.28 18.61
C ASP A 214 7.99 -6.97 17.94
N SER A 215 9.29 -6.65 17.90
CA SER A 215 9.77 -5.44 17.23
C SER A 215 9.49 -5.46 15.73
N PHE A 216 9.22 -6.61 15.10
CA PHE A 216 8.80 -6.72 13.69
C PHE A 216 7.30 -6.58 13.49
N SER A 217 6.50 -6.56 14.55
CA SER A 217 5.07 -6.31 14.46
C SER A 217 4.78 -4.82 14.68
N SER A 218 4.15 -4.19 13.70
CA SER A 218 3.92 -2.75 13.68
C SER A 218 3.10 -2.24 14.87
N GLY A 219 2.20 -3.08 15.41
CA GLY A 219 1.42 -2.77 16.62
C GLY A 219 2.28 -2.50 17.85
N HIS A 220 3.44 -3.13 17.93
CA HIS A 220 4.39 -2.98 19.03
C HIS A 220 5.36 -1.81 18.85
N MET A 221 5.47 -1.24 17.65
CA MET A 221 6.49 -0.22 17.36
C MET A 221 6.15 1.17 17.91
N ARG A 222 4.92 1.65 17.66
CA ARG A 222 4.53 3.04 17.95
C ARG A 222 3.42 3.22 18.98
N ALA A 223 2.71 2.15 19.36
CA ALA A 223 1.71 2.23 20.41
C ALA A 223 2.38 2.67 21.73
N PRO A 224 1.97 3.79 22.36
CA PRO A 224 2.63 4.32 23.55
C PRO A 224 2.19 3.55 24.80
N ARG A 225 2.42 2.24 24.82
CA ARG A 225 1.89 1.27 25.79
C ARG A 225 2.14 1.67 27.24
N ARG A 226 3.36 2.10 27.55
CA ARG A 226 3.75 2.53 28.90
C ARG A 226 3.02 3.81 29.32
N ALA A 227 2.81 4.76 28.40
CA ALA A 227 2.10 6.00 28.71
C ALA A 227 0.58 5.78 28.85
N LEU A 228 0.01 4.87 28.06
CA LEU A 228 -1.41 4.50 28.09
C LEU A 228 -1.78 3.50 29.19
N HIS A 229 -0.86 3.23 30.12
CA HIS A 229 -1.08 2.28 31.20
C HIS A 229 -1.86 2.89 32.37
N ASP A 230 -2.89 2.18 32.85
CA ASP A 230 -3.60 2.53 34.08
C ASP A 230 -3.16 1.63 35.24
N ASN A 231 -2.49 2.23 36.21
CA ASN A 231 -2.01 1.51 37.40
C ASN A 231 -3.05 1.42 38.52
N ASN A 232 -4.26 1.97 38.32
CA ASN A 232 -5.31 1.91 39.33
C ASN A 232 -6.15 0.62 39.16
N PRO A 233 -6.07 -0.33 40.11
CA PRO A 233 -6.77 -1.60 40.00
C PRO A 233 -8.30 -1.44 39.95
N LEU A 234 -8.85 -0.38 40.54
CA LEU A 234 -10.30 -0.15 40.59
C LEU A 234 -10.87 0.31 39.24
N THR A 235 -10.06 0.96 38.40
CA THR A 235 -10.46 1.40 37.06
C THR A 235 -10.04 0.41 35.99
N ALA A 236 -8.89 -0.23 36.13
CA ALA A 236 -8.37 -1.12 35.10
C ALA A 236 -8.87 -2.59 35.22
N PHE A 237 -9.22 -3.10 36.42
CA PHE A 237 -9.81 -4.44 36.55
C PHE A 237 -11.20 -4.58 35.90
N PRO A 238 -12.16 -3.62 36.07
CA PRO A 238 -13.40 -3.63 35.30
C PRO A 238 -13.14 -3.43 33.81
N SER A 239 -12.21 -2.54 33.42
CA SER A 239 -11.98 -2.21 32.01
C SER A 239 -11.51 -3.41 31.17
N GLY A 240 -10.58 -4.21 31.70
CA GLY A 240 -10.12 -5.44 31.04
C GLY A 240 -11.18 -6.56 31.00
N MET A 241 -12.05 -6.67 32.02
CA MET A 241 -13.08 -7.71 32.08
C MET A 241 -14.38 -7.37 31.35
N VAL A 242 -14.79 -6.09 31.33
CA VAL A 242 -16.04 -5.62 30.70
C VAL A 242 -15.81 -4.93 29.35
N GLY A 243 -14.57 -4.90 28.86
CA GLY A 243 -14.21 -4.30 27.58
C GLY A 243 -14.42 -2.78 27.56
N ALA A 244 -14.17 -2.09 28.69
CA ALA A 244 -14.28 -0.64 28.72
C ALA A 244 -13.17 -0.04 27.85
N PRO A 245 -13.49 0.91 26.94
CA PRO A 245 -12.54 1.43 25.97
C PRO A 245 -11.67 2.51 26.61
N VAL A 246 -10.90 2.21 27.65
CA VAL A 246 -10.04 3.18 28.33
C VAL A 246 -8.61 2.66 28.46
N TRP A 247 -7.65 3.57 28.52
CA TRP A 247 -6.24 3.29 28.88
C TRP A 247 -5.61 2.14 28.08
N ASP A 248 -5.32 1.00 28.71
CA ASP A 248 -4.68 -0.15 28.07
C ASP A 248 -5.48 -0.65 26.85
N THR A 249 -6.81 -0.59 26.88
CA THR A 249 -7.68 -0.91 25.74
C THR A 249 -7.49 0.07 24.58
N GLN A 250 -7.21 1.36 24.86
CA GLN A 250 -6.91 2.34 23.82
C GLN A 250 -5.53 2.09 23.19
N SER A 251 -4.55 1.65 23.99
CA SER A 251 -3.26 1.20 23.46
C SER A 251 -3.45 0.02 22.52
N ARG A 252 -4.33 -0.91 22.89
CA ARG A 252 -4.67 -2.06 22.05
C ARG A 252 -5.34 -1.66 20.74
N TYR A 253 -6.22 -0.66 20.74
CA TYR A 253 -6.83 -0.21 19.47
C TYR A 253 -5.80 0.34 18.49
N MET A 254 -4.83 1.11 18.98
CA MET A 254 -3.72 1.57 18.14
C MET A 254 -2.82 0.41 17.68
N HIS A 255 -2.53 -0.52 18.58
CA HIS A 255 -1.80 -1.74 18.27
C HIS A 255 -2.46 -2.55 17.14
N ASP A 256 -3.74 -2.88 17.28
CA ASP A 256 -4.49 -3.67 16.30
C ASP A 256 -4.62 -2.92 14.96
N GLU A 257 -4.80 -1.59 14.98
CA GLU A 257 -4.83 -0.72 13.79
C GLU A 257 -3.48 -0.74 13.05
N ASP A 258 -2.38 -0.53 13.77
CA ASP A 258 -1.03 -0.52 13.20
C ASP A 258 -0.63 -1.89 12.67
N ALA A 259 -0.98 -2.97 13.39
CA ALA A 259 -0.77 -4.34 12.96
C ALA A 259 -1.48 -4.64 11.63
N ALA A 260 -2.74 -4.20 11.52
CA ALA A 260 -3.56 -4.41 10.33
C ALA A 260 -3.11 -3.59 9.11
N LEU A 261 -2.77 -2.32 9.32
CA LEU A 261 -2.44 -1.40 8.23
C LEU A 261 -0.99 -1.50 7.78
N GLY A 262 -0.11 -1.95 8.67
CA GLY A 262 1.33 -1.98 8.47
C GLY A 262 1.96 -0.60 8.53
N LEU A 263 3.22 -0.55 8.99
CA LEU A 263 4.02 0.66 9.06
C LEU A 263 5.20 0.57 8.13
N TRP A 264 5.53 1.69 7.52
CA TRP A 264 6.80 1.92 6.89
C TRP A 264 7.90 1.98 7.92
N VAL A 265 8.89 1.12 7.70
CA VAL A 265 10.01 0.92 8.59
C VAL A 265 11.32 0.97 7.81
N HIS A 266 12.39 1.27 8.54
CA HIS A 266 13.75 1.11 8.08
C HIS A 266 14.59 0.43 9.15
N ASN A 267 15.77 -0.06 8.80
CA ASN A 267 16.74 -0.57 9.78
C ASN A 267 18.07 0.20 9.72
N ASP A 268 19.05 -0.19 10.54
CA ASP A 268 20.37 0.47 10.60
C ASP A 268 21.29 0.07 9.43
N GLU A 269 20.90 -0.95 8.67
CA GLU A 269 21.54 -1.37 7.42
C GLU A 269 20.99 -0.62 6.20
N GLY A 270 20.02 0.29 6.39
CA GLY A 270 19.44 1.11 5.34
C GLY A 270 18.34 0.42 4.52
N SER A 271 17.91 -0.80 4.88
CA SER A 271 16.76 -1.44 4.24
C SER A 271 15.46 -0.75 4.64
N GLU A 272 14.51 -0.65 3.71
CA GLU A 272 13.17 -0.08 3.92
C GLU A 272 12.09 -1.07 3.44
N TRP A 273 10.98 -1.17 4.17
CA TRP A 273 9.83 -2.01 3.80
C TRP A 273 8.57 -1.63 4.59
N ILE A 274 7.44 -2.30 4.30
CA ILE A 274 6.25 -2.25 5.16
C ILE A 274 6.30 -3.43 6.13
N ALA A 275 6.27 -3.16 7.42
CA ALA A 275 6.05 -4.15 8.46
C ALA A 275 4.58 -4.19 8.85
N PHE A 276 3.90 -5.31 8.60
CA PHE A 276 2.60 -5.60 9.21
C PHE A 276 2.79 -6.37 10.52
N GLY A 277 1.79 -6.32 11.39
CA GLY A 277 1.90 -6.84 12.74
C GLY A 277 1.19 -8.16 12.99
N ASP A 278 0.87 -8.36 14.26
CA ASP A 278 0.22 -9.55 14.79
C ASP A 278 -0.96 -9.96 13.91
N LYS A 279 -1.11 -11.28 13.73
CA LYS A 279 -2.16 -11.96 12.94
C LYS A 279 -1.91 -11.94 11.43
N GLN A 280 -0.96 -11.12 10.94
CA GLN A 280 -0.63 -10.99 9.52
C GLN A 280 0.56 -11.86 9.11
N TYR A 281 1.21 -12.62 10.01
CA TYR A 281 2.47 -13.32 9.70
C TYR A 281 2.36 -14.28 8.51
N PHE A 282 1.23 -14.99 8.41
CA PHE A 282 0.98 -15.96 7.34
C PHE A 282 0.40 -15.35 6.07
N ASP A 283 -0.06 -14.09 6.12
CA ASP A 283 -0.68 -13.44 4.97
C ASP A 283 0.37 -13.08 3.91
N GLY A 284 -0.01 -13.23 2.63
CA GLY A 284 0.93 -13.10 1.51
C GLY A 284 1.59 -11.73 1.38
N HIS A 285 0.89 -10.65 1.77
CA HIS A 285 1.39 -9.29 1.71
C HIS A 285 2.44 -8.96 2.80
N ASN A 286 2.47 -9.73 3.91
CA ASN A 286 3.45 -9.56 4.99
C ASN A 286 4.75 -10.35 4.75
N ARG A 287 4.89 -11.00 3.59
CA ARG A 287 6.01 -11.89 3.27
C ARG A 287 7.38 -11.20 3.42
N ILE A 288 7.53 -9.93 2.99
CA ILE A 288 8.80 -9.20 3.13
C ILE A 288 9.18 -9.08 4.61
N ASN A 289 8.25 -8.61 5.44
CA ASN A 289 8.50 -8.42 6.86
C ASN A 289 8.87 -9.73 7.55
N ARG A 290 8.17 -10.83 7.23
CA ARG A 290 8.49 -12.17 7.72
C ARG A 290 9.93 -12.57 7.42
N LEU A 291 10.40 -12.36 6.18
CA LEU A 291 11.76 -12.74 5.79
C LEU A 291 12.81 -11.83 6.46
N ARG A 292 12.50 -10.55 6.68
CA ARG A 292 13.36 -9.64 7.47
C ARG A 292 13.43 -10.05 8.94
N CYS A 293 12.31 -10.48 9.51
CA CYS A 293 12.23 -11.01 10.87
C CYS A 293 13.09 -12.28 11.03
N GLN A 294 12.99 -13.19 10.05
CA GLN A 294 13.80 -14.41 10.03
C GLN A 294 15.31 -14.12 9.88
N ASP A 295 15.70 -13.18 9.01
CA ASP A 295 17.11 -12.77 8.84
C ASP A 295 17.69 -12.16 10.13
N ALA A 296 16.95 -11.27 10.80
CA ALA A 296 17.38 -10.70 12.08
C ALA A 296 17.45 -11.76 13.19
N SER A 297 16.50 -12.68 13.24
CA SER A 297 16.49 -13.76 14.22
C SER A 297 17.63 -14.76 13.99
N GLN A 298 17.95 -15.07 12.72
CA GLN A 298 19.12 -15.90 12.39
C GLN A 298 20.43 -15.22 12.80
N ALA A 299 20.55 -13.90 12.63
CA ALA A 299 21.70 -13.15 13.08
C ALA A 299 21.91 -13.28 14.61
N SER A 300 20.85 -13.25 15.41
CA SER A 300 20.92 -13.49 16.87
C SER A 300 21.54 -14.86 17.18
N ILE A 301 21.07 -15.91 16.50
CA ILE A 301 21.54 -17.28 16.68
C ILE A 301 23.01 -17.47 16.26
N ASP A 302 23.41 -16.80 15.18
CA ASP A 302 24.80 -16.81 14.71
C ASP A 302 25.73 -16.08 15.71
N GLU A 303 25.24 -15.04 16.40
CA GLU A 303 25.96 -14.35 17.48
C GLU A 303 26.18 -15.27 18.69
N ILE A 304 25.18 -16.08 19.07
CA ILE A 304 25.32 -17.09 20.13
C ILE A 304 26.43 -18.08 19.80
N HIS A 305 26.45 -18.64 18.59
CA HIS A 305 27.50 -19.60 18.19
C HIS A 305 28.88 -18.92 18.08
N THR A 306 28.92 -17.67 17.65
CA THR A 306 30.17 -16.87 17.63
C THR A 306 30.71 -16.66 19.05
N ALA A 307 29.84 -16.33 20.02
CA ALA A 307 30.24 -16.22 21.42
C ALA A 307 30.71 -17.56 21.99
N PHE A 308 30.03 -18.65 21.66
CA PHE A 308 30.40 -20.02 22.03
C PHE A 308 31.80 -20.41 21.56
N THR A 309 32.12 -20.16 20.29
CA THR A 309 33.41 -20.54 19.70
C THR A 309 34.55 -19.63 20.13
N THR A 310 34.29 -18.35 20.36
CA THR A 310 35.33 -17.37 20.70
C THR A 310 35.53 -17.17 22.20
N GLY A 311 34.57 -17.58 23.03
CA GLY A 311 34.55 -17.30 24.47
C GLY A 311 34.36 -15.81 24.79
N LYS A 312 33.85 -15.01 23.86
CA LYS A 312 33.73 -13.54 23.98
C LYS A 312 32.30 -13.08 23.78
N VAL A 313 31.89 -12.10 24.60
CA VAL A 313 30.59 -11.43 24.47
C VAL A 313 30.80 -10.10 23.72
N PRO A 314 30.15 -9.89 22.57
CA PRO A 314 30.20 -8.61 21.87
C PRO A 314 29.51 -7.50 22.68
N GLY A 315 29.88 -6.24 22.44
CA GLY A 315 29.21 -5.09 23.05
C GLY A 315 27.78 -4.92 22.50
N THR A 316 26.85 -4.41 23.30
CA THR A 316 25.43 -4.30 22.92
C THR A 316 25.18 -3.45 21.67
N SER A 317 26.00 -2.43 21.42
CA SER A 317 25.92 -1.61 20.20
C SER A 317 26.36 -2.34 18.92
N SER A 318 27.00 -3.50 19.06
CA SER A 318 27.48 -4.30 17.94
C SER A 318 26.55 -5.43 17.53
N PHE A 319 25.46 -5.68 18.27
CA PHE A 319 24.50 -6.74 18.00
C PHE A 319 23.95 -6.65 16.57
N ALA A 320 24.23 -7.66 15.75
CA ALA A 320 23.86 -7.75 14.35
C ALA A 320 22.34 -7.82 14.19
N ALA A 321 21.66 -8.60 15.04
CA ALA A 321 20.21 -8.71 15.04
C ALA A 321 19.50 -7.35 15.21
N LEU A 322 19.98 -6.49 16.11
CA LEU A 322 19.38 -5.16 16.35
C LEU A 322 19.61 -4.17 15.20
N LYS A 323 20.69 -4.32 14.43
CA LYS A 323 20.93 -3.51 13.23
C LYS A 323 19.92 -3.84 12.12
N LYS A 324 19.44 -5.08 12.11
CA LYS A 324 18.42 -5.58 11.18
C LYS A 324 16.99 -5.26 11.63
N ALA A 325 16.78 -5.04 12.92
CA ALA A 325 15.47 -4.79 13.51
C ALA A 325 14.83 -3.46 13.02
N PRO A 326 13.56 -3.48 12.61
CA PRO A 326 12.86 -2.33 12.06
C PRO A 326 12.65 -1.21 13.08
N LYS A 327 12.74 0.02 12.59
CA LYS A 327 12.38 1.26 13.25
C LYS A 327 11.26 1.88 12.44
N PRO A 328 10.13 2.27 13.05
CA PRO A 328 9.11 3.03 12.33
C PRO A 328 9.77 4.29 11.78
N GLN A 329 9.46 4.61 10.53
CA GLN A 329 10.01 5.79 9.89
C GLN A 329 9.47 7.04 10.60
N LEU A 330 10.33 7.65 11.41
CA LEU A 330 10.13 8.89 12.13
C LEU A 330 10.99 9.95 11.43
N ALA A 331 10.42 11.12 11.12
CA ALA A 331 11.21 12.19 10.53
C ALA A 331 12.27 12.62 11.55
N GLU A 332 13.52 12.64 11.12
CA GLU A 332 14.68 13.04 11.91
C GLU A 332 14.35 14.26 12.79
N GLY A 333 14.29 14.05 14.11
CA GLY A 333 14.25 15.12 15.11
C GLY A 333 12.97 15.96 15.23
N LYS A 334 11.84 15.62 14.59
CA LYS A 334 10.62 16.48 14.62
C LYS A 334 9.28 15.79 14.96
N GLY A 335 9.29 14.54 15.42
CA GLY A 335 8.05 13.79 15.73
C GLY A 335 7.62 12.86 14.59
N TRP A 336 6.46 12.21 14.75
CA TRP A 336 5.93 11.21 13.81
C TRP A 336 5.91 11.74 12.37
N SER A 337 6.53 10.98 11.44
CA SER A 337 6.61 11.34 10.03
C SER A 337 5.26 11.18 9.34
N TYR A 338 4.96 12.08 8.40
CA TYR A 338 3.83 11.98 7.47
C TYR A 338 3.99 10.85 6.43
N ASP A 339 5.14 10.16 6.47
CA ASP A 339 5.38 8.97 5.66
C ASP A 339 4.41 7.86 6.05
N ASN A 340 4.21 7.63 7.35
CA ASN A 340 3.26 6.63 7.85
C ASN A 340 1.94 7.28 8.16
N PHE A 341 0.85 6.60 7.83
CA PHE A 341 -0.50 7.06 8.14
C PHE A 341 -0.68 7.56 9.58
N SER A 342 -1.62 8.51 9.75
CA SER A 342 -1.73 9.26 11.01
C SER A 342 -1.95 8.34 12.21
N PRO A 343 -1.11 8.42 13.27
CA PRO A 343 -1.27 7.58 14.45
C PRO A 343 -2.55 7.91 15.20
N LEU A 344 -3.20 6.87 15.72
CA LEU A 344 -4.43 7.00 16.49
C LEU A 344 -4.23 7.84 17.75
N TRP A 345 -3.18 7.55 18.53
CA TRP A 345 -2.78 8.28 19.74
C TRP A 345 -1.35 8.79 19.62
N VAL A 346 -1.09 9.97 20.21
CA VAL A 346 0.27 10.45 20.47
C VAL A 346 0.30 11.00 21.88
N TYR A 347 1.36 10.62 22.58
CA TYR A 347 1.70 11.11 23.90
C TYR A 347 2.83 12.12 23.79
N ASP A 348 2.65 13.31 24.37
CA ASP A 348 3.72 14.28 24.56
C ASP A 348 4.36 14.06 25.94
N PRO A 349 5.61 13.56 26.02
CA PRO A 349 6.27 13.32 27.30
C PRO A 349 6.57 14.59 28.09
N THR A 350 6.61 15.76 27.43
CA THR A 350 6.94 17.04 28.08
C THR A 350 5.73 17.60 28.81
N SER A 351 4.59 17.73 28.12
CA SER A 351 3.33 18.18 28.74
C SER A 351 2.58 17.07 29.47
N LYS A 352 2.99 15.80 29.26
CA LYS A 352 2.27 14.59 29.69
C LYS A 352 0.83 14.53 29.15
N ALA A 353 0.56 15.21 28.04
CA ALA A 353 -0.75 15.29 27.43
C ALA A 353 -0.92 14.26 26.30
N PHE A 354 -2.17 13.88 26.07
CA PHE A 354 -2.57 13.05 24.96
C PHE A 354 -3.34 13.87 23.92
N SER A 355 -3.17 13.44 22.68
CA SER A 355 -3.98 13.87 21.55
C SER A 355 -4.30 12.65 20.71
N ALA A 356 -5.40 12.71 19.97
CA ALA A 356 -5.87 11.64 19.10
C ALA A 356 -6.10 12.15 17.66
N ARG A 357 -6.11 11.22 16.70
CA ARG A 357 -6.53 11.50 15.32
C ARG A 357 -7.96 12.04 15.33
N GLN A 358 -8.16 13.23 14.75
CA GLN A 358 -9.47 13.89 14.79
C GLN A 358 -10.51 13.10 13.99
N ASP A 359 -10.13 12.62 12.81
CA ASP A 359 -10.92 11.74 11.95
C ASP A 359 -10.48 10.28 12.13
N VAL A 360 -11.18 9.55 12.99
CA VAL A 360 -10.78 8.17 13.36
C VAL A 360 -10.92 7.18 12.20
N ASP A 361 -11.64 7.54 11.12
CA ASP A 361 -11.87 6.69 9.96
C ASP A 361 -11.15 7.23 8.69
N ASP A 362 -10.33 8.28 8.80
CA ASP A 362 -9.49 8.76 7.69
C ASP A 362 -8.01 8.88 8.12
N HIS A 363 -7.25 7.84 7.78
CA HIS A 363 -5.85 7.69 8.14
C HIS A 363 -4.92 8.64 7.36
N SER A 364 -5.42 9.28 6.30
CA SER A 364 -4.66 10.29 5.56
C SER A 364 -4.66 11.67 6.24
N LYS A 365 -5.59 11.90 7.17
CA LYS A 365 -5.74 13.20 7.86
C LYS A 365 -4.96 13.22 9.18
N TYR A 366 -3.85 13.94 9.17
CA TYR A 366 -3.01 14.15 10.36
C TYR A 366 -3.51 15.24 11.32
N GLN A 367 -4.74 15.73 11.15
CA GLN A 367 -5.31 16.70 12.10
C GLN A 367 -5.59 16.00 13.44
N ARG A 368 -5.25 16.67 14.53
CA ARG A 368 -5.26 16.08 15.88
C ARG A 368 -5.99 16.99 16.85
N GLU A 369 -6.71 16.39 17.78
CA GLU A 369 -7.36 17.10 18.88
C GLU A 369 -6.83 16.61 20.22
N ALA A 370 -6.73 17.53 21.19
CA ALA A 370 -6.41 17.18 22.57
C ALA A 370 -7.52 16.25 23.11
N ALA A 371 -7.13 15.10 23.66
CA ALA A 371 -8.06 14.06 24.06
C ALA A 371 -7.56 13.30 25.29
N HIS A 372 -8.48 12.72 26.06
CA HIS A 372 -8.16 11.93 27.24
C HIS A 372 -8.44 10.44 26.96
N PRO A 373 -7.50 9.51 27.19
CA PRO A 373 -7.69 8.08 26.89
C PRO A 373 -8.47 7.32 27.98
N GLY A 374 -8.65 7.93 29.16
CA GLY A 374 -9.35 7.36 30.30
C GLY A 374 -10.78 7.85 30.50
N TYR A 375 -11.30 7.62 31.71
CA TYR A 375 -12.59 8.13 32.16
C TYR A 375 -12.60 9.66 32.31
N VAL A 376 -13.78 10.27 32.12
CA VAL A 376 -14.03 11.68 32.47
C VAL A 376 -14.97 11.76 33.67
N ALA A 377 -14.68 12.68 34.60
CA ALA A 377 -15.45 12.87 35.83
C ALA A 377 -16.71 13.71 35.57
N LEU A 378 -17.71 13.13 34.90
CA LEU A 378 -18.96 13.84 34.57
C LEU A 378 -20.19 12.98 34.93
N GLN A 379 -20.70 13.24 36.15
CA GLN A 379 -21.99 12.82 36.73
C GLN A 379 -22.30 11.31 36.81
N TRP A 380 -23.18 10.96 37.74
CA TRP A 380 -23.54 9.58 38.08
C TRP A 380 -24.14 8.83 36.87
N PRO A 381 -23.67 7.61 36.55
CA PRO A 381 -22.67 6.81 37.28
C PRO A 381 -21.21 7.28 37.06
N PRO A 382 -20.34 7.16 38.07
CA PRO A 382 -19.11 7.96 38.23
C PRO A 382 -17.95 7.71 37.25
N LEU A 383 -18.11 6.89 36.20
CA LEU A 383 -17.01 6.52 35.29
C LEU A 383 -17.54 6.32 33.87
N THR A 384 -17.61 7.40 33.08
CA THR A 384 -17.93 7.33 31.66
C THR A 384 -16.64 7.48 30.84
N PRO A 385 -16.34 6.59 29.87
CA PRO A 385 -15.20 6.77 28.97
C PRO A 385 -15.26 8.13 28.27
N SER A 386 -14.11 8.71 27.93
CA SER A 386 -14.11 9.97 27.20
C SER A 386 -14.83 9.86 25.84
N LYS A 387 -15.27 11.01 25.31
CA LYS A 387 -15.91 11.08 23.99
C LYS A 387 -15.03 10.48 22.90
N MET A 388 -13.75 10.82 22.88
CA MET A 388 -12.79 10.29 21.90
C MET A 388 -12.60 8.79 22.07
N ALA A 389 -12.43 8.31 23.31
CA ALA A 389 -12.24 6.89 23.58
C ALA A 389 -13.43 6.03 23.12
N THR A 390 -14.65 6.56 23.28
CA THR A 390 -15.89 5.95 22.76
C THR A 390 -15.97 6.03 21.23
N LYS A 391 -15.58 7.16 20.63
CA LYS A 391 -15.53 7.35 19.17
C LYS A 391 -14.62 6.31 18.52
N ILE A 392 -13.43 6.10 19.08
CA ILE A 392 -12.46 5.10 18.62
C ILE A 392 -13.03 3.68 18.74
N LYS A 393 -13.66 3.34 19.88
CA LYS A 393 -14.28 2.02 20.07
C LYS A 393 -15.26 1.70 18.94
N ASN A 394 -16.06 2.70 18.55
CA ASN A 394 -17.17 2.59 17.61
C ASN A 394 -16.78 2.98 16.18
N SER A 395 -15.48 3.14 15.88
CA SER A 395 -15.00 3.45 14.53
C SER A 395 -15.51 2.42 13.52
N ALA A 396 -15.91 2.91 12.34
CA ALA A 396 -16.33 2.06 11.25
C ALA A 396 -15.17 1.18 10.75
N TYR A 397 -13.97 1.74 10.70
CA TYR A 397 -12.76 1.00 10.37
C TYR A 397 -12.60 -0.21 11.30
N LYS A 398 -12.66 -0.03 12.62
CA LYS A 398 -12.51 -1.15 13.56
C LYS A 398 -13.59 -2.23 13.40
N THR A 399 -14.84 -1.83 13.14
CA THR A 399 -15.99 -2.75 13.13
C THR A 399 -16.20 -3.48 11.81
N ALA A 400 -15.81 -2.88 10.69
CA ALA A 400 -16.02 -3.43 9.35
C ALA A 400 -14.77 -3.40 8.45
N GLY A 401 -13.87 -2.43 8.65
CA GLY A 401 -12.73 -2.16 7.75
C GLY A 401 -11.35 -2.64 8.21
N MET A 402 -11.17 -3.21 9.40
CA MET A 402 -9.81 -3.43 9.90
C MET A 402 -9.09 -4.60 9.20
N TYR A 403 -9.82 -5.68 8.92
CA TYR A 403 -9.26 -6.89 8.34
C TYR A 403 -10.13 -7.35 7.16
N PRO A 404 -10.11 -6.62 6.04
CA PRO A 404 -10.82 -7.08 4.84
C PRO A 404 -10.15 -8.36 4.32
N PRO A 405 -10.84 -9.15 3.48
CA PRO A 405 -10.22 -10.25 2.78
C PRO A 405 -9.02 -9.78 1.95
N SER A 406 -7.83 -10.26 2.32
CA SER A 406 -6.61 -10.10 1.55
C SER A 406 -6.40 -11.33 0.64
N LYS A 407 -5.75 -11.14 -0.50
CA LYS A 407 -5.31 -12.25 -1.37
C LYS A 407 -3.87 -12.01 -1.77
N PRO A 408 -2.99 -13.03 -1.79
CA PRO A 408 -1.64 -12.89 -2.30
C PRO A 408 -1.62 -12.19 -3.66
N MET A 409 -0.74 -11.21 -3.82
CA MET A 409 -0.63 -10.43 -5.04
C MET A 409 0.70 -10.74 -5.72
N GLU A 410 0.63 -11.45 -6.84
CA GLU A 410 1.79 -12.00 -7.56
C GLU A 410 1.76 -11.61 -9.07
N PRO A 411 1.67 -10.31 -9.42
CA PRO A 411 1.68 -9.89 -10.83
C PRO A 411 3.05 -10.14 -11.47
N ALA A 412 3.08 -10.71 -12.68
CA ALA A 412 4.28 -10.92 -13.48
C ALA A 412 4.93 -9.59 -13.94
N SER A 413 4.11 -8.57 -14.16
CA SER A 413 4.55 -7.20 -14.47
C SER A 413 3.50 -6.17 -14.07
N GLY A 414 3.81 -4.89 -14.29
CA GLY A 414 3.01 -3.76 -13.83
C GLY A 414 3.64 -3.08 -12.61
N GLY A 415 3.01 -2.01 -12.13
CA GLY A 415 3.53 -1.18 -11.05
C GLY A 415 3.16 0.28 -11.23
N PHE A 416 3.52 1.10 -10.25
CA PHE A 416 3.27 2.53 -10.30
C PHE A 416 4.25 3.31 -9.44
N VAL A 417 4.35 4.59 -9.72
CA VAL A 417 5.05 5.57 -8.88
C VAL A 417 4.01 6.39 -8.16
N GLN A 418 4.07 6.35 -6.85
CA GLN A 418 3.31 7.20 -5.96
C GLN A 418 4.15 8.44 -5.67
N VAL A 419 3.69 9.61 -6.10
CA VAL A 419 4.27 10.90 -5.68
C VAL A 419 3.45 11.45 -4.52
N GLN A 420 3.98 11.26 -3.31
CA GLN A 420 3.37 11.71 -2.07
C GLN A 420 3.85 13.12 -1.74
N GLU A 421 2.91 14.02 -1.48
CA GLU A 421 3.19 15.40 -1.08
C GLU A 421 2.81 15.60 0.39
N VAL A 422 3.79 16.02 1.18
CA VAL A 422 3.68 16.15 2.64
C VAL A 422 3.76 17.61 3.03
N VAL A 423 2.77 18.10 3.78
CA VAL A 423 2.75 19.47 4.30
C VAL A 423 3.42 19.53 5.66
N GLU A 424 4.51 20.28 5.79
CA GLU A 424 5.21 20.54 7.05
C GLU A 424 5.13 22.01 7.48
N SER A 425 5.14 22.25 8.78
CA SER A 425 5.32 23.59 9.34
C SER A 425 6.80 23.90 9.50
N ASN A 426 7.24 25.03 8.95
CA ASN A 426 8.56 25.61 9.17
C ASN A 426 8.69 26.15 10.60
N ALA A 427 9.94 26.35 11.04
CA ALA A 427 10.25 26.91 12.37
C ALA A 427 9.65 28.31 12.60
N ASN A 428 9.32 29.03 11.53
CA ASN A 428 8.68 30.36 11.55
C ASN A 428 7.14 30.32 11.43
N GLY A 429 6.53 29.13 11.40
CA GLY A 429 5.08 28.93 11.27
C GLY A 429 4.52 28.95 9.83
N SER A 430 5.33 29.22 8.81
CA SER A 430 4.93 29.02 7.40
C SER A 430 4.81 27.54 7.06
N LYS A 431 3.99 27.16 6.07
CA LYS A 431 3.83 25.77 5.64
C LYS A 431 4.56 25.52 4.33
N ARG A 432 5.30 24.43 4.25
CA ARG A 432 5.97 23.93 3.04
C ARG A 432 5.43 22.56 2.66
N VAL A 433 5.59 22.20 1.40
CA VAL A 433 5.23 20.90 0.83
C VAL A 433 6.51 20.22 0.37
N ILE A 434 6.70 18.98 0.80
CA ILE A 434 7.83 18.14 0.42
C ILE A 434 7.31 16.95 -0.38
N SER A 435 7.91 16.69 -1.55
CA SER A 435 7.53 15.57 -2.42
C SER A 435 8.45 14.36 -2.19
N TYR A 436 7.83 13.19 -2.09
CA TYR A 436 8.45 11.88 -2.01
C TYR A 436 7.96 11.04 -3.19
N ALA A 437 8.83 10.20 -3.75
CA ALA A 437 8.45 9.30 -4.83
C ALA A 437 8.69 7.86 -4.39
N ASN A 438 7.64 7.05 -4.42
CA ASN A 438 7.65 5.67 -3.97
C ASN A 438 7.34 4.78 -5.18
N VAL A 439 8.23 3.86 -5.51
CA VAL A 439 8.11 2.96 -6.67
C VAL A 439 7.58 1.62 -6.20
N TRP A 440 6.43 1.23 -6.72
CA TRP A 440 5.73 -0.01 -6.39
C TRP A 440 5.72 -0.96 -7.57
N GLY A 441 5.94 -2.25 -7.31
CA GLY A 441 5.96 -3.25 -8.37
C GLY A 441 6.13 -4.67 -7.85
N PRO A 442 6.12 -5.66 -8.76
CA PRO A 442 6.49 -7.04 -8.44
C PRO A 442 7.86 -7.09 -7.78
N VAL A 443 8.07 -7.89 -6.75
CA VAL A 443 9.35 -8.13 -6.05
C VAL A 443 9.60 -9.63 -5.98
N ASN A 444 10.81 -10.07 -6.34
CA ASN A 444 11.24 -11.44 -6.10
C ASN A 444 12.00 -11.52 -4.78
N ILE A 445 11.56 -12.38 -3.87
CA ILE A 445 12.19 -12.50 -2.55
C ILE A 445 12.54 -13.95 -2.29
N SER A 446 13.81 -14.20 -1.95
CA SER A 446 14.29 -15.51 -1.54
C SER A 446 15.29 -15.39 -0.39
N LEU A 447 15.09 -16.13 0.71
CA LEU A 447 16.13 -16.37 1.71
C LEU A 447 17.07 -17.51 1.29
N ASN A 448 16.60 -18.42 0.44
CA ASN A 448 17.34 -19.52 -0.18
C ASN A 448 16.90 -19.67 -1.65
N THR A 449 17.82 -19.98 -2.56
CA THR A 449 17.62 -19.97 -4.03
C THR A 449 16.58 -20.95 -4.58
N ALA A 450 15.92 -21.74 -3.72
CA ALA A 450 14.99 -22.80 -4.13
C ALA A 450 13.52 -22.33 -4.30
N ASP A 451 13.12 -21.24 -3.62
CA ASP A 451 11.70 -20.81 -3.55
C ASP A 451 11.52 -19.30 -3.79
N ALA A 452 12.02 -18.83 -4.94
CA ALA A 452 11.72 -17.49 -5.44
C ALA A 452 10.20 -17.35 -5.64
N ASN A 453 9.56 -16.49 -4.85
CA ASN A 453 8.14 -16.19 -5.00
C ASN A 453 7.99 -14.71 -5.33
N LEU A 454 7.18 -14.44 -6.34
CA LEU A 454 6.85 -13.09 -6.78
C LEU A 454 5.79 -12.51 -5.83
N THR A 455 6.03 -11.34 -5.27
CA THR A 455 5.02 -10.57 -4.52
C THR A 455 4.93 -9.17 -5.10
N PHE A 456 4.15 -8.26 -4.52
CA PHE A 456 4.08 -6.86 -4.93
C PHE A 456 4.32 -5.96 -3.72
N SER A 457 5.31 -5.08 -3.80
CA SER A 457 5.66 -4.19 -2.69
C SER A 457 6.46 -2.96 -3.13
N LEU A 458 6.88 -2.16 -2.15
CA LEU A 458 7.76 -1.03 -2.32
C LEU A 458 9.13 -1.54 -2.78
N ARG A 459 9.56 -1.12 -3.96
CA ARG A 459 10.88 -1.40 -4.51
C ARG A 459 11.90 -0.38 -4.05
N ASN A 460 11.55 0.90 -4.19
CA ASN A 460 12.46 1.97 -3.86
C ASN A 460 11.71 3.28 -3.56
N ARG A 461 12.41 4.19 -2.87
CA ARG A 461 11.94 5.51 -2.49
C ARG A 461 12.98 6.59 -2.76
N SER A 462 12.55 7.71 -3.32
CA SER A 462 13.33 8.95 -3.30
C SER A 462 12.71 9.91 -2.30
N ARG A 463 13.50 10.30 -1.30
CA ARG A 463 13.04 11.14 -0.19
C ARG A 463 13.26 12.62 -0.46
N GLY A 464 12.21 13.43 -0.23
CA GLY A 464 12.28 14.89 -0.21
C GLY A 464 12.93 15.53 -1.43
N PHE A 465 12.71 14.96 -2.62
CA PHE A 465 13.42 15.38 -3.83
C PHE A 465 12.94 16.74 -4.37
N SER A 466 11.81 17.23 -3.86
CA SER A 466 11.33 18.58 -4.13
C SER A 466 10.71 19.19 -2.88
N GLU A 467 10.87 20.50 -2.75
CA GLU A 467 10.21 21.32 -1.71
C GLU A 467 9.60 22.58 -2.36
N HIS A 468 8.41 22.99 -1.92
CA HIS A 468 7.76 24.24 -2.32
C HIS A 468 6.87 24.82 -1.22
N ASP A 469 6.44 26.09 -1.36
CA ASP A 469 5.53 26.73 -0.41
C ASP A 469 4.10 26.16 -0.55
N ALA A 470 3.38 25.97 0.56
CA ALA A 470 2.04 25.37 0.55
C ALA A 470 0.95 26.21 -0.15
N SER A 471 1.24 27.46 -0.54
CA SER A 471 0.39 28.27 -1.42
C SER A 471 0.49 27.91 -2.91
N ILE A 472 1.46 27.06 -3.28
CA ILE A 472 1.60 26.53 -4.64
C ILE A 472 0.83 25.21 -4.70
N HIS A 473 -0.11 25.13 -5.64
CA HIS A 473 -0.90 23.94 -5.89
C HIS A 473 -0.28 23.10 -7.01
N THR A 474 -0.04 21.82 -6.74
CA THR A 474 0.31 20.86 -7.79
C THR A 474 -0.93 20.58 -8.62
N LEU A 475 -0.87 20.92 -9.91
CA LEU A 475 -1.89 20.50 -10.87
C LEU A 475 -1.72 19.00 -11.12
N GLY A 476 -0.53 18.53 -11.44
CA GLY A 476 -0.29 17.10 -11.60
C GLY A 476 1.15 16.78 -11.92
N TRP A 477 1.38 15.50 -12.17
CA TRP A 477 2.67 14.98 -12.59
C TRP A 477 2.53 14.22 -13.90
N SER A 478 3.59 14.20 -14.70
CA SER A 478 3.69 13.36 -15.89
C SER A 478 5.06 12.69 -15.93
N LYS A 479 5.10 11.52 -16.58
CA LYS A 479 6.30 10.72 -16.79
C LYS A 479 6.57 10.61 -18.28
N PHE A 480 7.84 10.69 -18.67
CA PHE A 480 8.29 10.42 -20.03
C PHE A 480 9.49 9.49 -20.02
N PHE A 481 9.56 8.55 -20.96
CA PHE A 481 10.75 7.76 -21.21
C PHE A 481 11.24 8.04 -22.62
N ASP A 482 12.44 8.61 -22.71
CA ASP A 482 13.14 8.83 -23.96
C ASP A 482 13.86 7.54 -24.36
N GLN A 483 13.35 6.87 -25.39
CA GLN A 483 13.95 5.65 -25.93
C GLN A 483 15.33 5.89 -26.53
N ALA A 484 15.59 7.08 -27.09
CA ALA A 484 16.86 7.39 -27.74
C ALA A 484 17.99 7.54 -26.73
N THR A 485 17.70 8.10 -25.56
CA THR A 485 18.70 8.37 -24.51
C THR A 485 18.63 7.39 -23.34
N GLY A 486 17.58 6.57 -23.22
CA GLY A 486 17.31 5.73 -22.05
C GLY A 486 16.93 6.54 -20.79
N ARG A 487 16.60 7.82 -20.96
CA ARG A 487 16.32 8.76 -19.88
C ARG A 487 14.84 8.73 -19.53
N THR A 488 14.53 8.62 -18.24
CA THR A 488 13.17 8.82 -17.72
C THR A 488 13.08 10.19 -17.06
N SER A 489 12.06 10.97 -17.42
CA SER A 489 11.80 12.30 -16.89
C SER A 489 10.47 12.32 -16.15
N PHE A 490 10.46 12.92 -14.97
CA PHE A 490 9.28 13.29 -14.21
C PHE A 490 9.09 14.80 -14.30
N VAL A 491 7.89 15.23 -14.66
CA VAL A 491 7.55 16.64 -14.84
C VAL A 491 6.39 16.98 -13.93
N ARG A 492 6.59 17.97 -13.06
CA ARG A 492 5.52 18.53 -12.23
C ARG A 492 4.93 19.75 -12.92
N PHE A 493 3.62 19.92 -12.78
CA PHE A 493 2.88 21.12 -13.18
C PHE A 493 2.29 21.78 -11.94
N THR A 494 2.56 23.07 -11.74
CA THR A 494 2.13 23.83 -10.57
C THR A 494 1.42 25.12 -10.93
N LEU A 495 0.60 25.60 -10.01
CA LEU A 495 -0.15 26.85 -10.10
C LEU A 495 -0.09 27.58 -8.75
N SER A 496 0.30 28.84 -8.74
CA SER A 496 0.25 29.66 -7.52
C SER A 496 -1.20 30.01 -7.15
N ALA A 497 -1.50 30.13 -5.85
CA ALA A 497 -2.80 30.55 -5.36
C ALA A 497 -3.25 31.90 -5.95
N GLY A 498 -4.49 31.95 -6.49
CA GLY A 498 -5.14 33.14 -7.04
C GLY A 498 -5.71 32.93 -8.45
N ASP A 499 -6.78 33.67 -8.79
CA ASP A 499 -7.29 33.73 -10.16
C ASP A 499 -6.24 34.39 -11.06
N ASN A 500 -5.99 33.82 -12.25
CA ASN A 500 -5.07 34.38 -13.26
C ASN A 500 -3.56 34.24 -12.91
N SER A 501 -3.15 33.06 -12.46
CA SER A 501 -1.75 32.69 -12.21
C SER A 501 -1.11 31.94 -13.39
N ASP A 502 0.22 31.91 -13.43
CA ASP A 502 0.97 31.17 -14.44
C ASP A 502 1.04 29.68 -14.09
N VAL A 503 0.81 28.81 -15.07
CA VAL A 503 1.16 27.39 -14.96
C VAL A 503 2.66 27.26 -15.12
N LYS A 504 3.30 26.69 -14.10
CA LYS A 504 4.74 26.49 -14.04
C LYS A 504 5.08 25.01 -14.06
N THR A 505 6.31 24.71 -14.46
CA THR A 505 6.77 23.33 -14.54
C THR A 505 8.19 23.16 -14.01
N ASP A 506 8.41 22.02 -13.38
CA ASP A 506 9.69 21.55 -12.87
C ASP A 506 9.95 20.17 -13.47
N CYS A 507 11.21 19.84 -13.78
CA CYS A 507 11.57 18.55 -14.35
C CYS A 507 12.75 17.92 -13.62
N TRP A 508 12.65 16.61 -13.39
CA TRP A 508 13.74 15.78 -12.91
C TRP A 508 13.88 14.59 -13.83
N SER A 509 15.11 14.26 -14.19
CA SER A 509 15.36 13.09 -15.02
C SER A 509 16.51 12.26 -14.49
N PHE A 510 16.47 10.98 -14.84
CA PHE A 510 17.50 10.01 -14.51
C PHE A 510 17.70 9.07 -15.70
N VAL A 511 18.89 8.51 -15.80
CA VAL A 511 19.24 7.56 -16.88
C VAL A 511 19.07 6.15 -16.33
N SER A 512 18.25 5.34 -16.99
CA SER A 512 18.25 3.90 -16.74
C SER A 512 19.39 3.25 -17.55
N ASN A 513 20.03 2.23 -16.99
CA ASN A 513 21.11 1.49 -17.64
C ASN A 513 20.65 0.60 -18.81
N LYS A 514 19.35 0.59 -19.16
CA LYS A 514 18.79 -0.21 -20.25
C LYS A 514 18.03 0.63 -21.28
N THR A 515 18.13 0.21 -22.55
CA THR A 515 17.49 0.79 -23.75
C THR A 515 15.98 0.48 -23.88
N SER A 516 15.31 -0.01 -22.83
CA SER A 516 13.88 -0.37 -22.86
C SER A 516 13.07 0.41 -21.83
N GLN A 517 11.83 0.78 -22.18
CA GLN A 517 10.81 1.32 -21.25
C GLN A 517 10.56 0.42 -20.03
N VAL A 518 11.01 -0.84 -20.11
CA VAL A 518 11.06 -1.81 -19.03
C VAL A 518 12.38 -1.59 -18.28
N ILE A 519 12.36 -0.75 -17.24
CA ILE A 519 13.35 -0.92 -16.17
C ILE A 519 12.96 -2.21 -15.48
N ALA A 520 13.76 -3.27 -15.65
CA ALA A 520 13.53 -4.49 -14.90
C ALA A 520 13.60 -4.13 -13.42
N PHE A 521 12.52 -4.37 -12.68
CA PHE A 521 12.41 -3.94 -11.29
C PHE A 521 13.55 -4.46 -10.40
N ASP A 522 14.20 -5.56 -10.81
CA ASP A 522 15.37 -6.13 -10.13
C ASP A 522 16.62 -5.23 -10.23
N ASP A 523 16.69 -4.32 -11.21
CA ASP A 523 17.81 -3.36 -11.33
C ASP A 523 17.67 -2.18 -10.32
N LEU A 524 16.45 -1.88 -9.86
CA LEU A 524 16.20 -0.83 -8.86
C LEU A 524 16.67 -1.23 -7.47
N ASP A 525 16.70 -2.53 -7.17
CA ASP A 525 17.24 -3.04 -5.90
C ASP A 525 18.77 -2.85 -5.82
N ALA A 526 19.46 -2.85 -6.97
CA ALA A 526 20.90 -2.62 -7.07
C ALA A 526 21.28 -1.14 -7.26
N THR A 527 20.40 -0.37 -7.90
CA THR A 527 20.57 1.08 -8.16
C THR A 527 19.26 1.82 -7.87
N PRO A 528 19.08 2.32 -6.64
CA PRO A 528 17.92 3.12 -6.27
C PRO A 528 17.69 4.28 -7.25
N LEU A 529 16.42 4.51 -7.60
CA LEU A 529 15.95 5.79 -8.12
C LEU A 529 16.32 6.90 -7.12
N VAL A 530 17.34 7.68 -7.46
CA VAL A 530 17.73 8.89 -6.74
C VAL A 530 17.42 10.07 -7.62
N PHE A 531 16.48 10.91 -7.22
CA PHE A 531 16.30 12.20 -7.87
C PHE A 531 17.44 13.13 -7.47
N GLY A 532 18.22 13.57 -8.46
CA GLY A 532 19.23 14.61 -8.30
C GLY A 532 18.62 16.02 -8.25
N ALA A 533 19.45 17.02 -8.51
CA ALA A 533 18.94 18.37 -8.77
C ALA A 533 17.97 18.34 -9.96
N PRO A 534 16.88 19.13 -9.92
CA PRO A 534 15.99 19.27 -11.06
C PRO A 534 16.77 19.77 -12.29
N ASP A 535 16.42 19.24 -13.46
CA ASP A 535 16.97 19.68 -14.74
C ASP A 535 16.62 21.16 -14.99
N PHE A 536 15.40 21.56 -14.62
CA PHE A 536 14.96 22.94 -14.53
C PHE A 536 13.82 23.07 -13.51
N THR A 537 13.61 24.30 -13.03
CA THR A 537 12.54 24.63 -12.07
C THR A 537 11.81 25.90 -12.45
N ASN A 538 10.56 26.02 -12.00
CA ASN A 538 9.74 27.23 -12.05
C ASN A 538 9.64 27.80 -13.49
N HIS A 539 9.67 26.93 -14.49
CA HIS A 539 9.61 27.32 -15.89
C HIS A 539 8.16 27.66 -16.25
N THR A 540 7.91 28.87 -16.75
CA THR A 540 6.55 29.31 -17.12
C THR A 540 6.11 28.60 -18.39
N LEU A 541 5.15 27.68 -18.24
CA LEU A 541 4.56 26.93 -19.34
C LEU A 541 3.39 27.71 -19.94
N VAL A 542 2.38 28.07 -19.15
CA VAL A 542 1.20 28.81 -19.62
C VAL A 542 1.02 30.09 -18.82
N ARG A 543 1.00 31.24 -19.51
CA ARG A 543 0.79 32.55 -18.85
C ARG A 543 -0.67 32.86 -18.62
N ASN A 544 -1.00 33.50 -17.50
CA ASN A 544 -2.36 34.00 -17.20
C ASN A 544 -3.44 32.90 -17.34
N PHE A 545 -3.21 31.74 -16.75
CA PHE A 545 -4.16 30.64 -16.80
C PHE A 545 -5.40 30.97 -15.97
N LYS A 546 -6.58 30.82 -16.58
CA LYS A 546 -7.89 31.12 -15.99
C LYS A 546 -8.75 29.86 -15.95
N GLY A 547 -8.33 28.87 -15.17
CA GLY A 547 -9.03 27.61 -14.98
C GLY A 547 -8.94 27.13 -13.52
N HIS A 548 -9.95 26.39 -13.07
CA HIS A 548 -9.99 25.80 -11.74
C HIS A 548 -9.50 24.35 -11.79
N GLY A 549 -8.23 24.13 -11.45
CA GLY A 549 -7.67 22.78 -11.26
C GLY A 549 -7.45 21.94 -12.52
N LEU A 550 -7.26 20.63 -12.32
CA LEU A 550 -6.88 19.63 -13.33
C LEU A 550 -7.88 19.45 -14.47
N SER A 551 -9.17 19.65 -14.23
CA SER A 551 -10.20 19.46 -15.26
C SER A 551 -9.98 20.38 -16.46
N SER A 552 -9.35 21.54 -16.23
CA SER A 552 -9.07 22.58 -17.23
C SER A 552 -7.70 22.44 -17.93
N ALA A 553 -6.94 21.36 -17.69
CA ALA A 553 -5.66 21.14 -18.36
C ALA A 553 -5.37 19.65 -18.67
N ARG A 554 -4.62 19.40 -19.74
CA ARG A 554 -4.03 18.11 -20.10
C ARG A 554 -2.57 18.33 -20.45
N PHE A 555 -1.69 17.46 -19.97
CA PHE A 555 -0.26 17.57 -20.20
C PHE A 555 0.25 16.31 -20.89
N PHE A 556 1.10 16.49 -21.90
CA PHE A 556 1.79 15.41 -22.59
C PHE A 556 3.28 15.72 -22.65
N ILE A 557 4.08 14.67 -22.76
CA ILE A 557 5.50 14.78 -23.02
C ILE A 557 5.83 13.85 -24.18
N GLU A 558 6.32 14.40 -25.29
CA GLU A 558 6.59 13.66 -26.52
C GLU A 558 7.54 14.47 -27.41
N SER A 559 8.34 13.83 -28.25
CA SER A 559 9.17 14.53 -29.24
C SER A 559 8.31 15.01 -30.42
N TRP A 560 7.53 16.08 -30.24
CA TRP A 560 6.52 16.52 -31.23
C TRP A 560 7.10 17.41 -32.34
N LEU A 561 7.96 18.35 -31.99
CA LEU A 561 8.55 19.32 -32.92
C LEU A 561 9.79 18.78 -33.63
N SER A 562 10.47 17.80 -33.04
CA SER A 562 11.64 17.14 -33.61
C SER A 562 11.64 15.65 -33.26
N THR A 563 12.50 14.87 -33.93
CA THR A 563 12.67 13.45 -33.64
C THR A 563 13.62 13.18 -32.47
N THR A 564 14.32 14.20 -31.98
CA THR A 564 15.44 14.06 -31.03
C THR A 564 15.22 14.79 -29.71
N GLU A 565 14.34 15.78 -29.66
CA GLU A 565 14.06 16.55 -28.45
C GLU A 565 12.62 16.35 -28.02
N ALA A 566 12.43 15.96 -26.75
CA ALA A 566 11.11 15.86 -26.15
C ALA A 566 10.53 17.25 -25.88
N ASN A 567 9.22 17.38 -26.01
CA ASN A 567 8.48 18.61 -25.76
C ASN A 567 7.41 18.37 -24.69
N ILE A 568 7.20 19.38 -23.85
CA ILE A 568 6.07 19.49 -22.95
C ILE A 568 4.92 20.16 -23.71
N ILE A 569 3.78 19.48 -23.78
CA ILE A 569 2.60 19.94 -24.49
C ILE A 569 1.49 20.12 -23.47
N ALA A 570 1.04 21.36 -23.27
CA ALA A 570 -0.11 21.68 -22.45
C ALA A 570 -1.31 22.00 -23.32
N VAL A 571 -2.42 21.30 -23.09
CA VAL A 571 -3.74 21.66 -23.63
C VAL A 571 -4.55 22.20 -22.47
N THR A 572 -4.83 23.50 -22.50
CA THR A 572 -5.57 24.19 -21.44
C THR A 572 -6.90 24.70 -21.97
N PHE A 573 -7.90 24.76 -21.09
CA PHE A 573 -9.24 25.25 -21.40
C PHE A 573 -9.50 26.46 -20.50
N GLY A 574 -9.44 27.67 -21.06
CA GLY A 574 -9.43 28.92 -20.28
C GLY A 574 -10.72 29.73 -20.38
N GLY A 575 -11.17 30.28 -19.24
CA GLY A 575 -12.33 31.16 -19.13
C GLY A 575 -13.68 30.49 -19.42
N GLY A 576 -14.80 31.20 -19.19
CA GLY A 576 -16.16 30.68 -19.39
C GLY A 576 -16.53 30.24 -20.83
N THR A 577 -15.55 30.18 -21.74
CA THR A 577 -15.72 29.79 -23.15
C THR A 577 -15.16 28.41 -23.48
N LEU A 578 -14.44 27.73 -22.57
CA LEU A 578 -13.85 26.40 -22.78
C LEU A 578 -13.00 26.29 -24.07
N THR A 579 -12.40 27.39 -24.51
CA THR A 579 -11.61 27.46 -25.75
C THR A 579 -10.27 26.74 -25.55
N PRO A 580 -9.87 25.79 -26.42
CA PRO A 580 -8.56 25.13 -26.33
C PRO A 580 -7.41 26.11 -26.55
N ARG A 581 -6.42 26.05 -25.66
CA ARG A 581 -5.11 26.69 -25.83
C ARG A 581 -4.03 25.61 -25.77
N ILE A 582 -3.25 25.49 -26.83
CA ILE A 582 -2.15 24.55 -26.95
C ILE A 582 -0.84 25.31 -26.77
N THR A 583 -0.06 24.90 -25.78
CA THR A 583 1.28 25.45 -25.54
C THR A 583 2.30 24.33 -25.64
N VAL A 584 3.39 24.56 -26.37
CA VAL A 584 4.48 23.59 -26.57
C VAL A 584 5.79 24.22 -26.14
N ALA A 585 6.46 23.60 -25.18
CA ALA A 585 7.80 23.98 -24.70
C ALA A 585 8.77 22.81 -24.86
N SER A 586 10.07 23.07 -24.99
CA SER A 586 11.06 22.00 -24.97
C SER A 586 11.27 21.46 -23.55
N LEU A 587 11.63 20.19 -23.44
CA LEU A 587 11.97 19.52 -22.17
C LEU A 587 13.39 19.89 -21.68
N ASP A 588 13.98 20.97 -22.19
CA ASP A 588 15.23 21.56 -21.70
C ASP A 588 15.01 22.83 -20.84
N GLY A 589 13.75 23.25 -20.67
CA GLY A 589 13.41 24.47 -19.93
C GLY A 589 13.56 25.76 -20.74
N SER A 590 13.63 25.67 -22.07
CA SER A 590 13.50 26.83 -22.96
C SER A 590 12.05 27.30 -23.08
N ALA A 591 11.90 28.60 -23.39
CA ALA A 591 10.59 29.24 -23.49
C ALA A 591 9.67 28.51 -24.49
N PRO A 592 8.34 28.53 -24.29
CA PRO A 592 7.41 27.87 -25.20
C PRO A 592 7.62 28.29 -26.66
N ALA A 593 7.89 27.30 -27.51
CA ALA A 593 8.04 27.49 -28.95
C ALA A 593 6.69 27.77 -29.63
N ILE A 594 5.59 27.26 -29.05
CA ILE A 594 4.23 27.46 -29.55
C ILE A 594 3.32 27.89 -28.39
N ASP A 595 2.51 28.91 -28.61
CA ASP A 595 1.38 29.28 -27.75
C ASP A 595 0.19 29.67 -28.62
N PHE A 596 -0.74 28.73 -28.82
CA PHE A 596 -1.82 28.83 -29.79
C PHE A 596 -3.20 28.75 -29.11
N ILE A 597 -4.12 29.63 -29.50
CA ILE A 597 -5.51 29.62 -29.00
C ILE A 597 -6.45 29.31 -30.16
N ASP A 598 -7.20 28.22 -30.05
CA ASP A 598 -8.13 27.79 -31.08
C ASP A 598 -9.48 28.53 -30.97
N THR A 599 -9.52 29.75 -31.50
CA THR A 599 -10.74 30.56 -31.52
C THR A 599 -11.82 30.06 -32.48
N ALA A 600 -11.50 29.10 -33.36
CA ALA A 600 -12.42 28.54 -34.35
C ALA A 600 -13.07 27.22 -33.88
N GLY A 601 -12.60 26.64 -32.78
CA GLY A 601 -13.18 25.44 -32.18
C GLY A 601 -14.51 25.69 -31.49
N PRO A 602 -15.34 24.65 -31.30
CA PRO A 602 -16.53 24.73 -30.46
C PRO A 602 -16.16 25.11 -29.02
N LYS A 603 -16.97 26.00 -28.44
CA LYS A 603 -16.87 26.48 -27.05
C LYS A 603 -17.54 25.50 -26.09
N LEU A 604 -17.12 24.24 -26.16
CA LEU A 604 -17.72 23.10 -25.47
C LEU A 604 -16.65 22.32 -24.70
N ALA A 605 -17.09 21.38 -23.87
CA ALA A 605 -16.18 20.49 -23.16
C ALA A 605 -15.50 19.53 -24.15
N TRP A 606 -14.17 19.49 -24.10
CA TRP A 606 -13.35 18.57 -24.88
C TRP A 606 -13.12 17.31 -24.05
N GLY A 607 -13.75 16.21 -24.48
CA GLY A 607 -13.75 14.96 -23.73
C GLY A 607 -12.49 14.12 -23.94
N HIS A 608 -11.81 14.26 -25.07
CA HIS A 608 -10.64 13.44 -25.40
C HIS A 608 -9.51 14.26 -26.00
N SER A 609 -8.28 13.86 -25.68
CA SER A 609 -7.05 14.46 -26.18
C SER A 609 -5.97 13.38 -26.29
N LYS A 610 -5.38 13.20 -27.47
CA LYS A 610 -4.35 12.17 -27.70
C LYS A 610 -3.35 12.57 -28.77
N LEU A 611 -2.09 12.16 -28.60
CA LEU A 611 -1.06 12.27 -29.63
C LEU A 611 -1.13 11.07 -30.58
N LEU A 612 -1.01 11.35 -31.88
CA LEU A 612 -1.08 10.38 -32.97
C LEU A 612 0.17 10.48 -33.85
N ASN A 613 0.59 9.35 -34.40
CA ASN A 613 1.64 9.31 -35.44
C ASN A 613 1.06 8.72 -36.73
N ILE A 614 0.49 9.56 -37.58
CA ILE A 614 -0.24 9.12 -38.79
C ILE A 614 0.20 9.93 -40.00
N GLY A 615 0.52 9.22 -41.08
CA GLY A 615 0.99 9.82 -42.33
C GLY A 615 2.39 10.45 -42.22
N GLY A 616 3.23 9.96 -41.30
CA GLY A 616 4.57 10.49 -41.06
C GLY A 616 4.63 11.79 -40.25
N ALA A 617 3.48 12.28 -39.77
CA ALA A 617 3.38 13.49 -38.94
C ALA A 617 2.88 13.15 -37.54
N LYS A 618 3.50 13.77 -36.53
CA LYS A 618 2.99 13.75 -35.14
C LYS A 618 1.88 14.80 -34.99
N ARG A 619 0.73 14.38 -34.48
CA ARG A 619 -0.49 15.19 -34.39
C ARG A 619 -1.07 15.14 -32.99
N LEU A 620 -1.67 16.23 -32.54
CA LEU A 620 -2.55 16.24 -31.37
C LEU A 620 -3.99 16.18 -31.87
N LEU A 621 -4.75 15.18 -31.44
CA LEU A 621 -6.17 15.05 -31.70
C LEU A 621 -6.96 15.50 -30.46
N LEU A 622 -7.90 16.42 -30.64
CA LEU A 622 -8.93 16.73 -29.64
C LEU A 622 -10.29 16.28 -30.17
N ALA A 623 -11.10 15.65 -29.31
CA ALA A 623 -12.47 15.25 -29.67
C ALA A 623 -13.51 15.87 -28.72
N CYS A 624 -14.61 16.32 -29.31
CA CYS A 624 -15.77 16.89 -28.63
C CYS A 624 -17.04 16.24 -29.18
N ALA A 625 -17.86 15.66 -28.32
CA ALA A 625 -19.18 15.14 -28.69
C ALA A 625 -20.23 16.23 -28.49
N VAL A 626 -20.99 16.53 -29.54
CA VAL A 626 -22.01 17.59 -29.57
C VAL A 626 -23.35 16.94 -29.86
N PRO A 627 -24.29 16.92 -28.89
CA PRO A 627 -25.64 16.44 -29.16
C PRO A 627 -26.32 17.33 -30.21
N ASP A 628 -26.99 16.70 -31.17
CA ASP A 628 -27.87 17.41 -32.11
C ASP A 628 -28.99 18.14 -31.33
N PRO A 629 -29.29 19.42 -31.63
CA PRO A 629 -30.40 20.17 -31.03
C PRO A 629 -31.76 19.46 -31.09
N HIS A 630 -31.97 18.59 -32.08
CA HIS A 630 -33.22 17.82 -32.24
C HIS A 630 -33.21 16.46 -31.53
N GLY A 631 -32.09 16.10 -30.91
CA GLY A 631 -31.95 14.86 -30.14
C GLY A 631 -31.98 13.59 -31.00
N LEU A 632 -31.58 13.67 -32.28
CA LEU A 632 -31.59 12.52 -33.19
C LEU A 632 -30.20 11.91 -33.40
N SER A 633 -29.14 12.68 -33.24
CA SER A 633 -27.75 12.23 -33.43
C SER A 633 -26.79 12.91 -32.45
N THR A 634 -25.53 12.46 -32.45
CA THR A 634 -24.41 13.16 -31.82
C THR A 634 -23.36 13.43 -32.89
N GLU A 635 -22.96 14.69 -33.03
CA GLU A 635 -21.85 15.07 -33.89
C GLU A 635 -20.56 14.94 -33.09
N LEU A 636 -19.66 14.05 -33.51
CA LEU A 636 -18.32 13.95 -32.96
C LEU A 636 -17.39 14.87 -33.77
N ILE A 637 -17.04 16.01 -33.17
CA ILE A 637 -16.10 16.97 -33.72
C ILE A 637 -14.68 16.56 -33.34
N LEU A 638 -13.85 16.34 -34.35
CA LEU A 638 -12.45 15.95 -34.25
C LEU A 638 -11.58 17.11 -34.77
N ARG A 639 -10.70 17.63 -33.93
CA ARG A 639 -9.73 18.66 -34.31
C ARG A 639 -8.32 18.12 -34.24
N ASP A 640 -7.62 18.15 -35.37
CA ASP A 640 -6.22 17.72 -35.45
C ASP A 640 -5.30 18.92 -35.55
N TYR A 641 -4.29 18.95 -34.69
CA TYR A 641 -3.27 19.98 -34.66
C TYR A 641 -1.96 19.35 -35.12
N THR A 642 -1.34 19.94 -36.13
CA THR A 642 -0.06 19.50 -36.68
C THR A 642 0.93 20.66 -36.66
N SER A 643 2.14 20.41 -36.17
CA SER A 643 3.20 21.41 -36.22
C SER A 643 3.62 21.66 -37.66
N THR A 644 3.85 22.93 -38.01
CA THR A 644 4.40 23.34 -39.30
C THR A 644 5.89 23.67 -39.17
N GLU A 645 6.62 23.64 -40.27
CA GLU A 645 8.04 24.04 -40.32
C GLU A 645 8.28 25.47 -39.80
N SER A 646 7.24 26.33 -39.81
CA SER A 646 7.29 27.71 -39.33
C SER A 646 7.16 27.86 -37.80
N GLY A 647 6.98 26.78 -37.05
CA GLY A 647 6.70 26.84 -35.62
C GLY A 647 5.27 27.29 -35.27
N SER A 648 4.34 27.21 -36.24
CA SER A 648 2.90 27.44 -36.01
C SER A 648 2.11 26.13 -36.10
N LEU A 649 0.88 26.10 -35.58
CA LEU A 649 -0.01 24.95 -35.69
C LEU A 649 -0.97 25.09 -36.87
N ALA A 650 -0.99 24.08 -37.74
CA ALA A 650 -2.08 23.87 -38.68
C ALA A 650 -3.20 23.11 -37.97
N VAL A 651 -4.45 23.53 -38.18
CA VAL A 651 -5.63 22.92 -37.55
C VAL A 651 -6.58 22.48 -38.65
N ASN A 652 -7.00 21.22 -38.65
CA ASN A 652 -8.17 20.79 -39.41
C ASN A 652 -9.28 20.31 -38.47
N GLN A 653 -10.50 20.39 -38.97
CA GLN A 653 -11.67 19.85 -38.30
C GLN A 653 -12.32 18.82 -39.20
N THR A 654 -12.71 17.70 -38.59
CA THR A 654 -13.56 16.69 -39.20
C THR A 654 -14.72 16.42 -38.26
N SER A 655 -15.92 16.26 -38.82
CA SER A 655 -17.11 15.90 -38.05
C SER A 655 -17.58 14.52 -38.48
N ILE A 656 -17.93 13.68 -37.50
CA ILE A 656 -18.56 12.38 -37.72
C ILE A 656 -19.96 12.43 -37.12
N GLU A 657 -20.98 12.21 -37.94
CA GLU A 657 -22.36 12.09 -37.43
C GLU A 657 -22.59 10.67 -36.89
N LEU A 658 -23.09 10.59 -35.66
CA LEU A 658 -23.42 9.34 -34.97
C LEU A 658 -24.95 9.26 -34.81
N PRO A 659 -25.66 8.52 -35.70
CA PRO A 659 -27.12 8.47 -35.67
C PRO A 659 -27.68 7.69 -34.47
N GLY A 660 -28.77 8.19 -33.87
CA GLY A 660 -29.51 7.47 -32.84
C GLY A 660 -28.83 7.41 -31.46
N THR A 661 -27.94 8.37 -31.17
CA THR A 661 -27.14 8.39 -29.92
C THR A 661 -27.28 9.67 -29.11
N ALA A 662 -28.29 10.48 -29.36
CA ALA A 662 -28.50 11.71 -28.60
C ALA A 662 -28.67 11.42 -27.10
N GLY A 663 -27.87 12.09 -26.28
CA GLY A 663 -27.84 11.90 -24.83
C GLY A 663 -27.10 10.65 -24.35
N VAL A 664 -26.48 9.88 -25.25
CA VAL A 664 -25.65 8.73 -24.90
C VAL A 664 -24.22 9.19 -24.59
N HIS A 665 -23.67 8.69 -23.48
CA HIS A 665 -22.28 8.94 -23.11
C HIS A 665 -21.35 8.45 -24.23
N THR A 666 -20.57 9.36 -24.81
CA THR A 666 -19.67 9.08 -25.93
C THR A 666 -18.22 9.11 -25.44
N GLN A 667 -17.50 7.99 -25.59
CA GLN A 667 -16.07 7.92 -25.33
C GLN A 667 -15.30 7.68 -26.62
N VAL A 668 -14.06 8.14 -26.65
CA VAL A 668 -13.16 8.00 -27.80
C VAL A 668 -11.84 7.42 -27.32
N LEU A 669 -11.36 6.39 -28.01
CA LEU A 669 -10.02 5.81 -27.86
C LEU A 669 -9.36 5.73 -29.23
N VAL A 670 -8.04 5.56 -29.27
CA VAL A 670 -7.30 5.37 -30.51
C VAL A 670 -6.25 4.28 -30.32
N GLY A 671 -6.10 3.32 -31.22
CA GLY A 671 -5.02 2.33 -31.16
C GLY A 671 -5.14 1.26 -32.25
N ASP A 672 -4.11 0.44 -32.45
CA ASP A 672 -4.09 -0.66 -33.44
C ASP A 672 -4.91 -1.88 -32.98
N VAL A 673 -6.22 -1.68 -32.89
CA VAL A 673 -7.22 -2.72 -32.52
C VAL A 673 -7.20 -3.88 -33.51
N LEU A 674 -6.99 -3.59 -34.80
CA LEU A 674 -7.08 -4.58 -35.87
C LEU A 674 -5.76 -5.28 -36.21
N ALA A 675 -4.66 -4.98 -35.51
CA ALA A 675 -3.32 -5.52 -35.77
C ALA A 675 -2.81 -5.23 -37.20
N THR A 676 -3.16 -4.06 -37.73
CA THR A 676 -2.84 -3.64 -39.10
C THR A 676 -1.54 -2.84 -39.19
N GLY A 677 -0.95 -2.49 -38.04
CA GLY A 677 0.14 -1.52 -37.95
C GLY A 677 -0.33 -0.07 -38.08
N THR A 678 -1.65 0.18 -38.08
CA THR A 678 -2.25 1.51 -38.15
C THR A 678 -3.25 1.68 -37.02
N ASP A 679 -3.31 2.87 -36.43
CA ASP A 679 -4.28 3.16 -35.37
C ASP A 679 -5.71 3.29 -35.93
N GLN A 680 -6.68 2.71 -35.21
CA GLN A 680 -8.11 2.93 -35.41
C GLN A 680 -8.66 3.89 -34.35
N LEU A 681 -9.63 4.70 -34.74
CA LEU A 681 -10.48 5.47 -33.81
C LEU A 681 -11.60 4.55 -33.32
N VAL A 682 -11.66 4.34 -32.02
CA VAL A 682 -12.69 3.56 -31.34
C VAL A 682 -13.67 4.54 -30.71
N VAL A 683 -14.92 4.54 -31.18
CA VAL A 683 -15.99 5.36 -30.64
C VAL A 683 -16.95 4.45 -29.88
N LEU A 684 -17.11 4.72 -28.59
CA LEU A 684 -17.99 3.99 -27.68
C LEU A 684 -19.24 4.83 -27.42
N LEU A 685 -20.39 4.23 -27.66
CA LEU A 685 -21.71 4.86 -27.54
C LEU A 685 -22.56 3.99 -26.61
N GLY A 686 -22.42 4.22 -25.31
CA GLY A 686 -22.91 3.28 -24.30
C GLY A 686 -22.28 1.90 -24.49
N ALA A 687 -23.09 0.88 -24.78
CA ALA A 687 -22.64 -0.49 -25.04
C ALA A 687 -22.21 -0.76 -26.49
N ARG A 688 -22.34 0.21 -27.41
CA ARG A 688 -22.01 0.04 -28.83
C ARG A 688 -20.59 0.50 -29.11
N VAL A 689 -19.85 -0.28 -29.90
CA VAL A 689 -18.52 0.05 -30.39
C VAL A 689 -18.60 0.36 -31.89
N GLN A 690 -18.01 1.47 -32.32
CA GLN A 690 -17.79 1.78 -33.73
C GLN A 690 -16.30 2.01 -33.97
N LEU A 691 -15.75 1.35 -35.01
CA LEU A 691 -14.35 1.45 -35.38
C LEU A 691 -14.20 2.23 -36.68
N TYR A 692 -13.32 3.22 -36.68
CA TYR A 692 -12.95 3.97 -37.87
C TYR A 692 -11.46 3.80 -38.15
N THR A 693 -11.12 3.43 -39.37
CA THR A 693 -9.72 3.46 -39.82
C THR A 693 -9.33 4.92 -40.04
N ILE A 694 -8.18 5.32 -39.49
CA ILE A 694 -7.65 6.68 -39.63
C ILE A 694 -6.58 6.69 -40.72
N THR A 695 -6.73 7.55 -41.72
CA THR A 695 -5.74 7.73 -42.78
C THR A 695 -5.45 9.21 -43.02
N ALA A 696 -4.24 9.54 -43.47
CA ALA A 696 -3.93 10.89 -43.93
C ALA A 696 -4.31 11.02 -45.42
N ALA A 697 -5.15 12.00 -45.77
CA ALA A 697 -5.46 12.30 -47.15
C ALA A 697 -4.22 12.77 -47.90
N ALA A 698 -3.89 12.11 -49.02
CA ALA A 698 -2.69 12.37 -49.80
C ALA A 698 -2.55 13.81 -50.32
N ALA A 699 -3.65 14.55 -50.45
CA ALA A 699 -3.68 15.89 -51.05
C ALA A 699 -3.76 17.06 -50.04
N SER A 700 -4.32 16.84 -48.85
CA SER A 700 -4.60 17.92 -47.87
C SER A 700 -3.93 17.72 -46.51
N SER A 701 -3.27 16.59 -46.30
CA SER A 701 -2.77 16.16 -44.99
C SER A 701 -3.86 16.10 -43.90
N GLN A 702 -5.15 16.21 -44.25
CA GLN A 702 -6.27 16.07 -43.32
C GLN A 702 -6.47 14.60 -42.95
N LEU A 703 -6.88 14.32 -41.70
CA LEU A 703 -7.27 12.98 -41.29
C LEU A 703 -8.64 12.60 -41.87
N VAL A 704 -8.71 11.44 -42.50
CA VAL A 704 -9.93 10.83 -43.04
C VAL A 704 -10.26 9.61 -42.18
N TYR A 705 -11.51 9.58 -41.70
CA TYR A 705 -12.03 8.53 -40.84
C TYR A 705 -13.01 7.69 -41.66
N THR A 706 -12.63 6.44 -41.94
CA THR A 706 -13.47 5.52 -42.72
C THR A 706 -14.07 4.47 -41.80
N PRO A 707 -15.41 4.33 -41.72
CA PRO A 707 -16.04 3.29 -40.93
C PRO A 707 -15.54 1.91 -41.37
N THR A 708 -15.13 1.08 -40.42
CA THR A 708 -14.82 -0.33 -40.67
C THR A 708 -16.12 -1.11 -40.67
N ALA A 709 -16.32 -2.05 -41.60
CA ALA A 709 -17.54 -2.85 -41.65
C ALA A 709 -17.78 -3.54 -40.29
N THR A 710 -18.84 -3.14 -39.60
CA THR A 710 -19.14 -3.56 -38.22
C THR A 710 -19.44 -5.05 -38.17
N PRO A 711 -18.87 -5.83 -37.22
CA PRO A 711 -19.47 -7.09 -36.81
C PRO A 711 -20.88 -6.81 -36.29
N SER A 712 -21.83 -7.69 -36.63
CA SER A 712 -23.24 -7.60 -36.26
C SER A 712 -23.43 -7.19 -34.79
N SER A 713 -24.25 -6.16 -34.57
CA SER A 713 -24.70 -5.75 -33.25
C SER A 713 -25.25 -6.96 -32.47
N SER A 714 -24.52 -7.46 -31.49
CA SER A 714 -25.16 -8.27 -30.45
C SER A 714 -25.97 -7.31 -29.58
N THR A 715 -27.21 -7.67 -29.30
CA THR A 715 -28.00 -7.15 -28.19
C THR A 715 -27.29 -7.52 -26.89
N ALA A 716 -26.24 -6.79 -26.53
CA ALA A 716 -25.72 -6.82 -25.17
C ALA A 716 -26.89 -6.38 -24.28
N THR A 717 -27.31 -7.25 -23.37
CA THR A 717 -28.31 -6.96 -22.37
C THR A 717 -27.88 -5.66 -21.69
N GLU A 718 -28.64 -4.57 -21.84
CA GLU A 718 -28.36 -3.32 -21.14
C GLU A 718 -28.51 -3.59 -19.64
N ILE A 719 -27.39 -3.88 -18.99
CA ILE A 719 -27.32 -3.88 -17.53
C ILE A 719 -27.40 -2.40 -17.12
N PRO A 720 -28.32 -1.99 -16.24
CA PRO A 720 -28.40 -0.61 -15.78
C PRO A 720 -27.08 -0.20 -15.10
N THR A 721 -26.24 0.53 -15.82
CA THR A 721 -24.95 1.02 -15.32
C THR A 721 -25.17 2.18 -14.36
N ARG A 722 -24.54 2.11 -13.18
CA ARG A 722 -24.56 3.20 -12.20
C ARG A 722 -23.47 4.23 -12.49
N SER A 723 -22.29 3.79 -12.93
CA SER A 723 -21.20 4.64 -13.39
C SER A 723 -20.24 3.91 -14.33
N HIS A 724 -19.62 4.64 -15.27
CA HIS A 724 -18.50 4.14 -16.07
C HIS A 724 -17.19 4.41 -15.32
N ILE A 725 -16.33 3.40 -15.16
CA ILE A 725 -15.07 3.55 -14.42
C ILE A 725 -13.89 3.77 -15.38
N LEU A 726 -13.75 2.85 -16.34
CA LEU A 726 -12.59 2.75 -17.20
C LEU A 726 -13.03 2.20 -18.56
N THR A 727 -12.48 2.74 -19.64
CA THR A 727 -12.35 1.97 -20.89
C THR A 727 -10.92 2.05 -21.39
N ALA A 728 -10.33 0.89 -21.68
CA ALA A 728 -8.94 0.74 -22.07
C ALA A 728 -8.77 -0.19 -23.28
N LEU A 729 -7.69 0.02 -24.04
CA LEU A 729 -7.20 -0.93 -25.04
C LEU A 729 -6.12 -1.82 -24.40
N LEU A 730 -6.22 -3.14 -24.57
CA LEU A 730 -5.31 -4.13 -23.98
C LEU A 730 -4.77 -5.09 -25.04
N PRO A 731 -3.58 -5.69 -24.87
CA PRO A 731 -3.14 -6.76 -25.76
C PRO A 731 -4.12 -7.93 -25.75
N SER A 732 -4.37 -8.52 -26.93
CA SER A 732 -5.24 -9.70 -27.00
C SER A 732 -4.62 -10.92 -26.31
N SER A 733 -5.44 -11.66 -25.56
CA SER A 733 -5.07 -12.93 -24.92
C SER A 733 -5.04 -14.12 -25.89
N SER A 734 -5.59 -13.97 -27.10
CA SER A 734 -5.65 -15.05 -28.09
C SER A 734 -4.25 -15.47 -28.56
N SER A 735 -3.91 -16.75 -28.35
CA SER A 735 -2.61 -17.37 -28.73
C SER A 735 -2.33 -17.38 -30.24
N SER A 736 -3.28 -16.95 -31.07
CA SER A 736 -3.16 -16.85 -32.53
C SER A 736 -2.48 -15.54 -32.98
N SER A 737 -1.17 -15.45 -32.78
CA SER A 737 -0.16 -14.72 -33.59
C SER A 737 -0.51 -13.41 -34.33
N SER A 738 -1.48 -12.60 -33.91
CA SER A 738 -1.78 -11.30 -34.54
C SER A 738 -1.96 -10.25 -33.45
N GLY A 739 -0.94 -9.40 -33.29
CA GLY A 739 -0.72 -8.48 -32.18
C GLY A 739 -1.62 -7.24 -32.17
N GLY A 740 -2.94 -7.42 -32.22
CA GLY A 740 -3.93 -6.34 -32.09
C GLY A 740 -4.38 -6.12 -30.64
N LEU A 741 -5.15 -5.05 -30.45
CA LEU A 741 -5.69 -4.67 -29.14
C LEU A 741 -7.18 -5.06 -29.00
N ASP A 742 -7.54 -5.54 -27.81
CA ASP A 742 -8.91 -5.75 -27.37
C ASP A 742 -9.40 -4.53 -26.57
N ILE A 743 -10.72 -4.33 -26.52
CA ILE A 743 -11.33 -3.21 -25.79
C ILE A 743 -11.89 -3.76 -24.47
N LEU A 744 -11.37 -3.28 -23.34
CA LEU A 744 -11.90 -3.57 -22.01
C LEU A 744 -12.68 -2.36 -21.49
N SER A 745 -13.96 -2.55 -21.16
CA SER A 745 -14.75 -1.58 -20.41
C SER A 745 -15.06 -2.10 -19.01
N ILE A 746 -14.82 -1.29 -17.99
CA ILE A 746 -15.15 -1.55 -16.59
C ILE A 746 -16.24 -0.56 -16.16
N THR A 747 -17.37 -1.09 -15.71
CA THR A 747 -18.49 -0.28 -15.20
C THR A 747 -18.95 -0.77 -13.84
N THR A 748 -19.58 0.11 -13.05
CA THR A 748 -20.33 -0.32 -11.87
C THR A 748 -21.80 -0.49 -12.21
N SER A 749 -22.43 -1.50 -11.60
CA SER A 749 -23.88 -1.66 -11.64
C SER A 749 -24.41 -2.22 -10.33
N THR A 750 -25.73 -2.33 -10.22
CA THR A 750 -26.39 -3.02 -9.11
C THR A 750 -26.96 -4.34 -9.63
N SER A 751 -26.59 -5.45 -8.98
CA SER A 751 -27.11 -6.79 -9.29
C SER A 751 -28.63 -6.89 -9.02
N SER A 752 -29.24 -7.97 -9.52
CA SER A 752 -30.64 -8.31 -9.19
C SER A 752 -30.89 -8.51 -7.69
N THR A 753 -29.83 -8.75 -6.91
CA THR A 753 -29.85 -8.88 -5.44
C THR A 753 -29.50 -7.58 -4.71
N LEU A 754 -29.50 -6.43 -5.39
CA LEU A 754 -29.20 -5.09 -4.85
C LEU A 754 -27.76 -4.85 -4.37
N LYS A 755 -26.84 -5.79 -4.63
CA LYS A 755 -25.41 -5.62 -4.32
C LYS A 755 -24.67 -4.91 -5.46
N PRO A 756 -23.70 -4.03 -5.19
CA PRO A 756 -22.87 -3.44 -6.23
C PRO A 756 -21.97 -4.48 -6.89
N THR A 757 -21.72 -4.24 -8.16
CA THR A 757 -20.96 -5.12 -9.03
C THR A 757 -19.99 -4.32 -9.88
N LEU A 758 -18.84 -4.92 -10.17
CA LEU A 758 -17.94 -4.51 -11.24
C LEU A 758 -18.20 -5.39 -12.45
N ASN A 759 -18.48 -4.76 -13.59
CA ASN A 759 -18.72 -5.44 -14.84
C ASN A 759 -17.53 -5.22 -15.78
N PHE A 760 -16.84 -6.30 -16.14
CA PHE A 760 -15.73 -6.30 -17.08
C PHE A 760 -16.26 -6.75 -18.44
N THR A 761 -16.32 -5.85 -19.41
CA THR A 761 -16.75 -6.16 -20.78
C THR A 761 -15.55 -6.15 -21.70
N LEU A 762 -15.12 -7.33 -22.14
CA LEU A 762 -14.00 -7.48 -23.06
C LEU A 762 -14.53 -7.72 -24.48
N SER A 763 -14.22 -6.81 -25.39
CA SER A 763 -14.59 -6.88 -26.81
C SER A 763 -13.36 -7.18 -27.64
N ALA A 764 -13.23 -8.44 -28.08
CA ALA A 764 -12.10 -8.89 -28.89
C ALA A 764 -12.08 -8.14 -30.22
N ARG A 765 -11.04 -7.33 -30.45
CA ARG A 765 -10.87 -6.48 -31.66
C ARG A 765 -12.12 -5.67 -32.07
N GLY A 766 -12.90 -5.22 -31.09
CA GLY A 766 -14.15 -4.49 -31.33
C GLY A 766 -15.33 -5.31 -31.87
N GLY A 767 -15.25 -6.64 -31.78
CA GLY A 767 -16.40 -7.55 -31.94
C GLY A 767 -17.37 -7.52 -30.73
N PRO A 768 -18.35 -8.44 -30.69
CA PRO A 768 -19.26 -8.57 -29.54
C PRO A 768 -18.49 -8.72 -28.22
N GLY A 769 -18.87 -7.93 -27.21
CA GLY A 769 -18.25 -7.96 -25.89
C GLY A 769 -18.78 -9.10 -25.01
N ALA A 770 -17.88 -9.81 -24.33
CA ALA A 770 -18.23 -10.72 -23.25
C ALA A 770 -18.16 -9.97 -21.92
N THR A 771 -19.25 -9.97 -21.14
CA THR A 771 -19.31 -9.30 -19.84
C THR A 771 -19.19 -10.30 -18.70
N THR A 772 -18.21 -10.10 -17.84
CA THR A 772 -18.10 -10.75 -16.53
C THR A 772 -18.62 -9.83 -15.45
N ILE A 773 -19.48 -10.33 -14.56
CA ILE A 773 -20.05 -9.57 -13.45
C ILE A 773 -19.43 -10.09 -12.15
N LEU A 774 -18.77 -9.22 -11.41
CA LEU A 774 -18.18 -9.52 -10.10
C LEU A 774 -18.91 -8.73 -9.02
N GLU A 775 -19.38 -9.37 -7.95
CA GLU A 775 -19.80 -8.65 -6.74
C GLU A 775 -18.59 -7.90 -6.15
N ASP A 776 -18.74 -6.60 -5.87
CA ASP A 776 -17.68 -5.78 -5.29
C ASP A 776 -18.20 -5.07 -4.02
N PRO A 777 -18.15 -5.73 -2.85
CA PRO A 777 -18.68 -5.17 -1.61
C PRO A 777 -17.94 -3.91 -1.16
N LEU A 778 -16.70 -3.65 -1.62
CA LEU A 778 -15.99 -2.42 -1.27
C LEU A 778 -16.68 -1.17 -1.83
N GLN A 779 -17.45 -1.30 -2.92
CA GLN A 779 -18.21 -0.17 -3.49
C GLN A 779 -19.37 0.30 -2.60
N GLU A 780 -19.79 -0.49 -1.61
CA GLU A 780 -20.78 -0.07 -0.61
C GLU A 780 -20.14 0.80 0.49
N ASP A 781 -18.83 0.68 0.70
CA ASP A 781 -18.14 1.36 1.78
C ASP A 781 -17.90 2.83 1.43
N PRO A 782 -18.45 3.79 2.21
CA PRO A 782 -18.26 5.22 1.93
C PRO A 782 -16.80 5.69 2.06
N HIS A 783 -15.91 4.88 2.64
CA HIS A 783 -14.48 5.18 2.76
C HIS A 783 -13.65 4.63 1.59
N PHE A 784 -14.24 3.85 0.69
CA PHE A 784 -13.58 3.32 -0.50
C PHE A 784 -13.65 4.32 -1.66
N ALA A 785 -12.55 4.47 -2.40
CA ALA A 785 -12.51 5.21 -3.65
C ALA A 785 -11.48 4.62 -4.62
N SER A 786 -11.88 4.35 -5.86
CA SER A 786 -10.93 4.02 -6.93
C SER A 786 -10.06 5.24 -7.24
N ILE A 787 -8.74 5.07 -7.32
CA ILE A 787 -7.81 6.17 -7.66
C ILE A 787 -7.40 6.08 -9.12
N SER A 788 -6.87 4.93 -9.54
CA SER A 788 -6.35 4.74 -10.90
C SER A 788 -6.34 3.26 -11.28
N TRP A 789 -6.22 3.00 -12.57
CA TRP A 789 -6.09 1.66 -13.13
C TRP A 789 -4.87 1.61 -14.03
N HIS A 790 -4.15 0.49 -13.97
CA HIS A 790 -2.94 0.26 -14.72
C HIS A 790 -2.99 -1.11 -15.37
N ARG A 791 -2.29 -1.26 -16.50
CA ARG A 791 -2.06 -2.57 -17.07
C ARG A 791 -1.13 -3.38 -16.16
N ALA A 792 -1.38 -4.68 -16.10
CA ALA A 792 -0.51 -5.64 -15.45
C ALA A 792 -0.45 -6.94 -16.27
N GLU A 793 0.46 -7.82 -15.91
CA GLU A 793 0.46 -9.21 -16.39
C GLU A 793 0.35 -10.13 -15.18
N TYR A 794 -0.38 -11.22 -15.33
CA TYR A 794 -0.57 -12.21 -14.28
C TYR A 794 -0.44 -13.61 -14.88
N GLN A 795 0.57 -14.37 -14.45
CA GLN A 795 0.94 -15.63 -15.08
C GLN A 795 1.13 -15.43 -16.60
N ASP A 796 0.38 -16.16 -17.44
CA ASP A 796 0.43 -16.03 -18.90
C ASP A 796 -0.56 -14.98 -19.46
N ALA A 797 -1.39 -14.36 -18.61
CA ALA A 797 -2.40 -13.39 -19.02
C ALA A 797 -1.81 -11.97 -19.17
N LYS A 798 -1.83 -11.44 -20.41
CA LYS A 798 -1.27 -10.12 -20.77
C LYS A 798 -2.23 -8.93 -20.63
N ASN A 799 -3.50 -9.22 -20.39
CA ASN A 799 -4.62 -8.30 -20.29
C ASN A 799 -5.14 -8.20 -18.84
N ALA A 800 -4.30 -8.49 -17.85
CA ALA A 800 -4.61 -8.21 -16.47
C ALA A 800 -4.61 -6.70 -16.21
N VAL A 801 -5.38 -6.27 -15.22
CA VAL A 801 -5.48 -4.87 -14.80
C VAL A 801 -5.34 -4.76 -13.30
N MET A 802 -4.56 -3.78 -12.87
CA MET A 802 -4.33 -3.45 -11.47
C MET A 802 -5.04 -2.16 -11.14
N GLN A 803 -5.94 -2.21 -10.17
CA GLN A 803 -6.55 -1.02 -9.59
C GLN A 803 -5.74 -0.55 -8.38
N VAL A 804 -5.44 0.74 -8.35
CA VAL A 804 -4.98 1.44 -7.15
C VAL A 804 -6.17 2.18 -6.55
N PHE A 805 -6.38 2.04 -5.25
CA PHE A 805 -7.54 2.60 -4.56
C PHE A 805 -7.17 3.23 -3.22
N SER A 806 -8.08 4.07 -2.72
CA SER A 806 -8.09 4.58 -1.35
C SER A 806 -9.12 3.83 -0.53
N TRP A 807 -8.78 3.45 0.69
CA TRP A 807 -9.73 2.88 1.63
C TRP A 807 -9.42 3.36 3.05
N TYR A 808 -10.37 4.02 3.71
CA TYR A 808 -10.14 4.71 4.99
C TYR A 808 -8.95 5.68 4.94
N GLY A 809 -8.72 6.33 3.79
CA GLY A 809 -7.59 7.23 3.55
C GLY A 809 -6.25 6.54 3.25
N MET A 810 -6.21 5.20 3.28
CA MET A 810 -5.02 4.40 2.98
C MET A 810 -4.95 3.99 1.52
N LEU A 811 -3.75 3.81 0.99
CA LEU A 811 -3.51 3.28 -0.35
C LEU A 811 -3.61 1.75 -0.34
N GLY A 812 -4.32 1.20 -1.31
CA GLY A 812 -4.45 -0.24 -1.54
C GLY A 812 -4.41 -0.57 -3.03
N THR A 813 -4.30 -1.87 -3.34
CA THR A 813 -4.23 -2.41 -4.71
C THR A 813 -5.04 -3.68 -4.89
N ARG A 814 -5.68 -3.83 -6.06
CA ARG A 814 -6.40 -5.05 -6.48
C ARG A 814 -5.95 -5.44 -7.87
N LEU A 815 -5.71 -6.72 -8.09
CA LEU A 815 -5.33 -7.29 -9.38
C LEU A 815 -6.48 -8.14 -9.92
N PHE A 816 -6.91 -7.81 -11.13
CA PHE A 816 -7.93 -8.54 -11.86
C PHE A 816 -7.33 -9.13 -13.14
N ALA A 817 -7.62 -10.40 -13.42
CA ALA A 817 -7.12 -11.10 -14.59
C ALA A 817 -8.20 -12.01 -15.16
N PRO A 818 -8.16 -12.36 -16.46
CA PRO A 818 -9.02 -13.41 -17.00
C PRO A 818 -8.66 -14.77 -16.39
N GLY A 819 -9.67 -15.51 -15.92
CA GLY A 819 -9.58 -16.85 -15.37
C GLY A 819 -9.99 -17.95 -16.37
N GLY A 820 -10.06 -19.21 -15.88
CA GLY A 820 -10.18 -20.42 -16.70
C GLY A 820 -11.44 -20.57 -17.57
N ASP A 821 -12.50 -19.80 -17.30
CA ASP A 821 -13.76 -19.79 -18.08
C ASP A 821 -13.92 -18.48 -18.92
N ASP A 822 -12.81 -17.83 -19.29
CA ASP A 822 -12.74 -16.57 -20.08
C ASP A 822 -13.30 -15.29 -19.40
N GLY A 823 -13.66 -15.37 -18.11
CA GLY A 823 -14.14 -14.22 -17.32
C GLY A 823 -13.08 -13.56 -16.45
N TYR A 824 -13.19 -12.26 -16.19
CA TYR A 824 -12.31 -11.56 -15.22
C TYR A 824 -12.63 -11.98 -13.78
N GLU A 825 -11.60 -12.20 -12.96
CA GLU A 825 -11.74 -12.46 -11.53
C GLU A 825 -10.73 -11.66 -10.69
N LEU A 826 -10.99 -11.51 -9.39
CA LEU A 826 -10.05 -10.92 -8.44
C LEU A 826 -8.99 -11.96 -8.04
N VAL A 827 -7.80 -11.86 -8.64
CA VAL A 827 -6.67 -12.79 -8.44
C VAL A 827 -5.69 -12.36 -7.36
N GLY A 828 -5.68 -11.07 -6.96
CA GLY A 828 -4.81 -10.56 -5.90
C GLY A 828 -5.34 -9.29 -5.26
N CYS A 829 -5.08 -9.07 -3.97
CA CYS A 829 -5.59 -7.91 -3.24
C CYS A 829 -4.73 -7.58 -2.01
N CYS A 830 -4.16 -6.38 -1.98
CA CYS A 830 -3.52 -5.80 -0.81
C CYS A 830 -4.26 -4.53 -0.40
N THR A 831 -5.01 -4.59 0.69
CA THR A 831 -5.95 -3.53 1.08
C THR A 831 -5.32 -2.36 1.82
N SER A 832 -4.13 -2.56 2.37
CA SER A 832 -3.34 -1.49 2.96
C SER A 832 -1.88 -1.66 2.57
N MET A 833 -1.28 -0.60 2.05
CA MET A 833 0.14 -0.53 1.75
C MET A 833 0.90 0.26 2.82
N GLY A 834 0.29 0.48 3.99
CA GLY A 834 0.84 1.30 5.09
C GLY A 834 1.00 2.78 4.75
N GLN A 835 0.46 3.23 3.60
CA GLN A 835 0.59 4.59 3.06
C GLN A 835 -0.73 5.32 2.90
N THR A 836 -0.67 6.65 2.86
CA THR A 836 -1.84 7.50 2.62
C THR A 836 -2.12 7.69 1.13
N ALA A 837 -3.41 7.84 0.79
CA ALA A 837 -3.88 8.02 -0.58
C ALA A 837 -3.87 9.47 -1.10
N SER A 838 -3.44 10.43 -0.28
CA SER A 838 -3.28 11.85 -0.66
C SER A 838 -2.04 12.07 -1.54
N THR A 839 -2.06 11.54 -2.76
CA THR A 839 -0.88 11.38 -3.63
C THR A 839 -1.26 11.39 -5.11
N THR A 840 -0.30 11.70 -5.99
CA THR A 840 -0.42 11.45 -7.43
C THR A 840 0.07 10.04 -7.74
N ILE A 841 -0.67 9.28 -8.56
CA ILE A 841 -0.25 7.96 -9.03
C ILE A 841 0.11 8.04 -10.51
N LEU A 842 1.31 7.58 -10.85
CA LEU A 842 1.85 7.54 -12.20
C LEU A 842 2.12 6.09 -12.60
N GLU A 843 1.69 5.69 -13.79
CA GLU A 843 1.95 4.33 -14.28
C GLU A 843 3.46 4.06 -14.43
N TRP A 844 3.90 2.85 -14.05
CA TRP A 844 5.27 2.37 -14.26
C TRP A 844 5.30 1.26 -15.32
N GLY A 845 6.28 1.32 -16.23
CA GLY A 845 6.39 0.42 -17.38
C GLY A 845 5.99 1.05 -18.73
N PRO A 846 6.06 0.26 -19.84
CA PRO A 846 5.75 0.74 -21.18
C PRO A 846 4.27 1.05 -21.36
N THR A 847 3.99 2.23 -21.89
CA THR A 847 2.65 2.73 -22.22
C THR A 847 2.10 2.15 -23.53
N GLU A 848 2.77 1.15 -24.11
CA GLU A 848 2.38 0.56 -25.40
C GLU A 848 0.97 -0.03 -25.31
N GLY A 849 0.01 0.72 -25.87
CA GLY A 849 -1.38 0.31 -26.04
C GLY A 849 -2.34 0.73 -24.92
N TRP A 850 -1.87 1.23 -23.77
CA TRP A 850 -2.79 1.69 -22.71
C TRP A 850 -3.35 3.06 -23.08
N VAL A 851 -4.64 3.09 -23.43
CA VAL A 851 -5.37 4.30 -23.75
C VAL A 851 -6.57 4.32 -22.85
N ASP A 852 -6.46 5.09 -21.78
CA ASP A 852 -7.50 5.19 -20.76
C ASP A 852 -8.39 6.40 -21.02
N PHE A 853 -9.70 6.17 -21.04
CA PHE A 853 -10.66 7.18 -20.62
C PHE A 853 -11.26 6.74 -19.28
N ALA A 854 -10.75 7.32 -18.20
CA ALA A 854 -11.33 7.23 -16.88
C ALA A 854 -12.12 8.51 -16.68
N GLU A 855 -13.40 8.40 -16.29
CA GLU A 855 -14.09 9.54 -15.71
C GLU A 855 -13.35 9.85 -14.40
N TYR A 856 -12.44 10.83 -14.45
CA TYR A 856 -11.83 11.37 -13.25
C TYR A 856 -12.99 11.89 -12.42
N ASN A 857 -13.33 11.15 -11.37
CA ASN A 857 -14.31 11.56 -10.38
C ASN A 857 -13.49 12.29 -9.30
N PRO A 858 -13.18 13.59 -9.45
CA PRO A 858 -12.67 14.33 -8.31
C PRO A 858 -13.71 14.14 -7.24
N ARG A 859 -13.30 13.73 -6.03
CA ARG A 859 -14.17 13.93 -4.88
C ARG A 859 -14.71 15.37 -5.01
N PRO A 860 -16.02 15.62 -4.93
CA PRO A 860 -16.44 16.94 -4.54
C PRO A 860 -15.71 17.18 -3.22
N GLU A 861 -14.85 18.20 -3.18
CA GLU A 861 -14.27 18.65 -1.92
C GLU A 861 -15.43 18.78 -0.93
N MET A 862 -15.39 17.95 0.12
CA MET A 862 -16.26 18.13 1.29
C MET A 862 -15.62 19.12 2.24
#